data_AF-A0A8T6ZR16-F1
#
_entry.id   AF-A0A8T6ZR16-F1
#
_cell.length_a   1.000
_cell.length_b   1.000
_cell.length_c   1.000
_cell.angle_alpha   90.00
_cell.angle_beta   90.00
_cell.angle_gamma   90.00
#
_symmetry.space_group_name_H-M   'P 1'
#
loop_
_entity.id
_entity.type
_entity.pdbx_description
1 polymer ?
#
loop_
_entity_poly.entity_id
_entity_poly.type
_entity_poly.pdbx_seq_one_letter_code
_entity_poly.pdbx_strand_id
1 'polypeptide(L)'
;LIAGHYTFDQAHIDLTPLARFAGARFFCGSVTGIDVESGTVELADRPPVSFDILSINTGSTPSTHLTPGAADNVVPVKPIGQFLSHWNDLIERVSQRDAPVRIAVVGGGAGGVELSLAVHQAFAQRMPQTPLTLELLTGEDDILTSLPASAARRFRRLFGARGIIIRTKTRVAEVAPGRVVDTSGDELAYDEILWVTQASPPDWLKGAGIELDDRGFVLVNDYLQSVSHPNVFAAGDVASMRNHPRPKAGVFAVRQGPPLTRNLRRRASSSPLVRYRPQSRFLTLISTGDRYAVAARGRWSTEGRWAWRWKNWIDKRFMQRFQELPSMEASPSPEPSPLHDESVPQDTDDEMRCGGCGAKIPADTLAAALSDVNPVAREDVIVGLHAPDDAAVVAVPENKLTVLSVDGFRPMIDDPYLFGQITANHCLSDIFAMGAEPQTALAIAVMPVWPADKTADELRQMLRGAQVAFTESGTALVGGHTSEGAELSLSFSVTGLIDRERLMTKTSLREGDALILTKALGTGALLAADMRAKAKGRWVDSAIASMLQSNAAAARCLRDHGAAACTDITGFGLLGHLSEMLGESSLGAGLVLDALPVLDGASITIAEGIVSTLHEKNALFSRFLENDTEARQHAHYPLLFDPQTSGGLLAGIPQDRVEAYLAALGEHGYDHCSVIGRVVRADDSTHCIRAICST
;
A
#
# COMPACT_ATOMS: atom_id res chain seq x y z
N LEU A 1 -11.96 12.87 13.57
CA LEU A 1 -11.34 13.37 12.33
C LEU A 1 -11.81 14.78 12.02
N ILE A 2 -12.93 14.96 11.30
CA ILE A 2 -13.44 16.29 10.88
C ILE A 2 -13.54 17.29 12.05
N ALA A 3 -14.29 16.95 13.10
CA ALA A 3 -14.45 17.79 14.29
C ALA A 3 -13.22 17.81 15.24
N GLY A 4 -12.06 17.29 14.83
CA GLY A 4 -10.80 17.35 15.60
C GLY A 4 -10.68 16.41 16.81
N HIS A 5 -11.65 15.54 17.11
CA HIS A 5 -11.60 14.69 18.33
C HIS A 5 -10.69 13.45 18.27
N TYR A 6 -10.27 13.05 17.07
CA TYR A 6 -9.50 11.82 16.84
C TYR A 6 -8.44 12.08 15.77
N THR A 7 -7.26 11.50 15.93
CA THR A 7 -6.22 11.44 14.89
C THR A 7 -6.58 10.42 13.81
N PHE A 8 -5.85 10.43 12.69
CA PHE A 8 -5.99 9.42 11.63
C PHE A 8 -5.84 8.00 12.18
N ASP A 9 -4.72 7.73 12.86
CA ASP A 9 -4.41 6.40 13.44
C ASP A 9 -5.49 5.92 14.43
N GLN A 10 -6.14 6.82 15.18
CA GLN A 10 -7.22 6.47 16.11
C GLN A 10 -8.54 6.07 15.43
N ALA A 11 -8.73 6.44 14.18
CA ALA A 11 -9.96 6.24 13.41
C ALA A 11 -9.77 5.34 12.18
N HIS A 12 -8.56 4.84 11.96
CA HIS A 12 -8.20 3.96 10.85
C HIS A 12 -7.78 2.60 11.38
N ILE A 13 -8.29 1.52 10.78
CA ILE A 13 -7.82 0.17 11.06
C ILE A 13 -6.69 -0.11 10.07
N ASP A 14 -5.48 -0.26 10.60
CA ASP A 14 -4.31 -0.56 9.79
C ASP A 14 -4.33 -2.04 9.37
N LEU A 15 -4.49 -2.30 8.08
CA LEU A 15 -4.67 -3.66 7.57
C LEU A 15 -3.36 -4.43 7.51
N THR A 16 -2.22 -3.77 7.33
CA THR A 16 -0.91 -4.42 7.22
C THR A 16 -0.54 -5.19 8.50
N PRO A 17 -0.44 -4.57 9.70
CA PRO A 17 -0.15 -5.31 10.93
C PRO A 17 -1.27 -6.30 11.29
N LEU A 18 -2.52 -6.02 10.91
CA LEU A 18 -3.64 -6.94 11.12
C LEU A 18 -3.53 -8.21 10.27
N ALA A 19 -3.13 -8.07 9.00
CA ALA A 19 -2.90 -9.19 8.09
C ALA A 19 -1.71 -10.03 8.56
N ARG A 20 -0.60 -9.38 8.94
CA ARG A 20 0.56 -10.04 9.56
C ARG A 20 0.17 -10.83 10.81
N PHE A 21 -0.58 -10.21 11.72
CA PHE A 21 -1.10 -10.88 12.92
C PHE A 21 -2.01 -12.07 12.59
N ALA A 22 -2.81 -11.97 11.52
CA ALA A 22 -3.70 -13.05 11.09
C ALA A 22 -2.99 -14.17 10.32
N GLY A 23 -1.70 -14.03 9.98
CA GLY A 23 -1.02 -14.92 9.05
C GLY A 23 -1.61 -14.88 7.64
N ALA A 24 -2.18 -13.74 7.25
CA ALA A 24 -2.82 -13.54 5.96
C ALA A 24 -1.91 -12.75 5.02
N ARG A 25 -1.83 -13.20 3.76
CA ARG A 25 -1.17 -12.43 2.69
C ARG A 25 -2.00 -11.19 2.38
N PHE A 26 -1.35 -10.03 2.34
CA PHE A 26 -1.99 -8.76 2.01
C PHE A 26 -1.64 -8.35 0.59
N PHE A 27 -2.68 -8.13 -0.24
CA PHE A 27 -2.56 -7.63 -1.60
C PHE A 27 -3.21 -6.25 -1.65
N CYS A 28 -2.42 -5.21 -1.89
CA CYS A 28 -2.92 -3.86 -2.07
C CYS A 28 -3.26 -3.64 -3.54
N GLY A 29 -4.54 -3.49 -3.88
CA GLY A 29 -4.99 -3.27 -5.25
C GLY A 29 -6.49 -2.96 -5.34
N SER A 30 -6.89 -2.34 -6.45
CA SER A 30 -8.28 -2.01 -6.73
C SER A 30 -8.93 -3.14 -7.54
N VAL A 31 -10.00 -3.72 -7.01
CA VAL A 31 -10.79 -4.75 -7.71
C VAL A 31 -11.59 -4.13 -8.85
N THR A 32 -11.40 -4.66 -10.06
CA THR A 32 -12.08 -4.22 -11.29
C THR A 32 -13.11 -5.22 -11.79
N GLY A 33 -13.04 -6.47 -11.33
CA GLY A 33 -13.89 -7.55 -11.79
C GLY A 33 -13.65 -8.82 -10.97
N ILE A 34 -14.56 -9.77 -11.14
CA ILE A 34 -14.44 -11.12 -10.57
C ILE A 34 -14.95 -12.07 -11.64
N ASP A 35 -14.13 -13.04 -11.99
CA ASP A 35 -14.54 -14.18 -12.81
C ASP A 35 -14.70 -15.39 -11.89
N VAL A 36 -15.95 -15.74 -11.62
CA VAL A 36 -16.30 -16.84 -10.72
C VAL A 36 -16.12 -18.21 -11.41
N GLU A 37 -16.12 -18.25 -12.74
CA GLU A 37 -15.92 -19.49 -13.50
C GLU A 37 -14.44 -19.90 -13.49
N SER A 38 -13.53 -18.95 -13.74
CA SER A 38 -12.09 -19.19 -13.61
C SER A 38 -11.57 -19.11 -12.18
N GLY A 39 -12.37 -18.61 -11.24
CA GLY A 39 -11.99 -18.47 -9.84
C GLY A 39 -10.92 -17.39 -9.64
N THR A 40 -11.09 -16.23 -10.27
CA THR A 40 -10.11 -15.13 -10.20
C THR A 40 -10.73 -13.79 -9.82
N VAL A 41 -9.97 -12.99 -9.07
CA VAL A 41 -10.26 -11.58 -8.79
C VAL A 41 -9.38 -10.73 -9.68
N GLU A 42 -9.99 -9.90 -10.52
CA GLU A 42 -9.29 -8.98 -11.41
C GLU A 42 -8.92 -7.70 -10.65
N LEU A 43 -7.69 -7.24 -10.87
CA LEU A 43 -7.12 -6.05 -10.24
C LEU A 43 -6.63 -5.10 -11.33
N ALA A 44 -6.75 -3.79 -11.10
CA ALA A 44 -6.48 -2.77 -12.13
C ALA A 44 -5.04 -2.81 -12.68
N ASP A 45 -4.04 -2.95 -11.80
CA ASP A 45 -2.63 -2.68 -12.12
C ASP A 45 -1.73 -3.92 -11.98
N ARG A 46 -2.30 -5.13 -12.02
CA ARG A 46 -1.55 -6.38 -11.81
C ARG A 46 -2.32 -7.61 -12.31
N PRO A 47 -1.65 -8.77 -12.44
CA PRO A 47 -2.33 -10.02 -12.78
C PRO A 47 -3.45 -10.37 -11.78
N PRO A 48 -4.51 -11.07 -12.23
CA PRO A 48 -5.58 -11.55 -11.36
C PRO A 48 -5.06 -12.44 -10.23
N VAL A 49 -5.81 -12.50 -9.12
CA VAL A 49 -5.51 -13.37 -7.98
C VAL A 49 -6.52 -14.52 -7.95
N SER A 50 -6.02 -15.76 -7.91
CA SER A 50 -6.84 -16.96 -7.87
C SER A 50 -7.51 -17.17 -6.51
N PHE A 51 -8.69 -17.80 -6.49
CA PHE A 51 -9.40 -18.18 -5.28
C PHE A 51 -10.19 -19.48 -5.42
N ASP A 52 -10.25 -20.25 -4.33
CA ASP A 52 -11.13 -21.43 -4.21
C ASP A 52 -12.45 -21.06 -3.49
N ILE A 53 -12.36 -20.13 -2.53
CA ILE A 53 -13.48 -19.57 -1.77
C ILE A 53 -13.30 -18.05 -1.72
N LEU A 54 -14.35 -17.32 -2.06
CA LEU A 54 -14.34 -15.85 -2.11
C LEU A 54 -15.24 -15.25 -1.04
N SER A 55 -14.78 -14.17 -0.40
CA SER A 55 -15.60 -13.33 0.46
C SER A 55 -15.55 -11.87 0.02
N ILE A 56 -16.68 -11.35 -0.46
CA ILE A 56 -16.83 -9.96 -0.94
C ILE A 56 -17.30 -9.07 0.21
N ASN A 57 -16.45 -8.15 0.64
CA ASN A 57 -16.72 -7.24 1.77
C ASN A 57 -16.36 -5.78 1.47
N THR A 58 -16.45 -5.37 0.20
CA THR A 58 -16.01 -4.05 -0.32
C THR A 58 -16.86 -2.86 0.13
N GLY A 59 -17.98 -3.11 0.81
CA GLY A 59 -18.87 -2.06 1.31
C GLY A 59 -19.75 -1.45 0.21
N SER A 60 -20.02 -0.15 0.33
CA SER A 60 -20.87 0.61 -0.61
C SER A 60 -20.13 1.83 -1.15
N THR A 61 -20.46 2.20 -2.38
CA THR A 61 -20.00 3.44 -3.04
C THR A 61 -21.07 4.53 -2.92
N PRO A 62 -20.70 5.82 -3.01
CA PRO A 62 -21.67 6.89 -3.19
C PRO A 62 -22.37 6.78 -4.54
N SER A 63 -23.67 7.05 -4.57
CA SER A 63 -24.45 7.07 -5.83
C SER A 63 -24.24 8.35 -6.65
N THR A 64 -23.01 8.68 -7.06
CA THR A 64 -22.75 9.85 -7.92
C THR A 64 -23.28 9.65 -9.34
N HIS A 65 -23.23 8.42 -9.87
CA HIS A 65 -23.71 8.11 -11.24
C HIS A 65 -25.22 8.27 -11.45
N LEU A 66 -26.01 8.35 -10.38
CA LEU A 66 -27.47 8.53 -10.48
C LEU A 66 -27.87 9.99 -10.71
N THR A 67 -26.95 10.94 -10.56
CA THR A 67 -27.21 12.37 -10.68
C THR A 67 -26.27 12.98 -11.70
N PRO A 68 -26.78 13.49 -12.84
CA PRO A 68 -25.97 14.16 -13.84
C PRO A 68 -25.02 15.21 -13.25
N GLY A 69 -23.75 15.15 -13.68
CA GLY A 69 -22.68 16.04 -13.25
C GLY A 69 -22.18 15.87 -11.82
N ALA A 70 -22.79 15.00 -10.99
CA ALA A 70 -22.34 14.83 -9.61
C ALA A 70 -20.95 14.18 -9.52
N ALA A 71 -20.59 13.26 -10.41
CA ALA A 71 -19.29 12.57 -10.37
C ALA A 71 -18.09 13.55 -10.42
N ASP A 72 -18.22 14.66 -11.15
CA ASP A 72 -17.13 15.60 -11.39
C ASP A 72 -17.18 16.85 -10.48
N ASN A 73 -18.33 17.13 -9.86
CA ASN A 73 -18.60 18.41 -9.22
C ASN A 73 -18.93 18.32 -7.72
N VAL A 74 -18.80 17.15 -7.10
CA VAL A 74 -19.06 16.96 -5.67
C VAL A 74 -17.89 16.29 -4.98
N VAL A 75 -17.85 16.43 -3.66
CA VAL A 75 -16.92 15.68 -2.80
C VAL A 75 -17.68 14.55 -2.12
N PRO A 76 -17.53 13.30 -2.59
CA PRO A 76 -18.12 12.16 -1.92
C PRO A 76 -17.45 11.89 -0.57
N VAL A 77 -18.25 11.53 0.44
CA VAL A 77 -17.73 11.20 1.78
C VAL A 77 -17.08 9.81 1.85
N LYS A 78 -17.43 8.93 0.91
CA LYS A 78 -16.86 7.58 0.79
C LYS A 78 -16.16 7.46 -0.57
N PRO A 79 -14.97 6.83 -0.64
CA PRO A 79 -14.16 6.33 0.47
C PRO A 79 -13.68 7.43 1.43
N ILE A 80 -13.65 7.13 2.73
CA ILE A 80 -13.35 8.13 3.77
C ILE A 80 -11.92 8.70 3.62
N GLY A 81 -10.96 7.88 3.21
CA GLY A 81 -9.58 8.33 3.00
C GLY A 81 -9.48 9.47 1.98
N GLN A 82 -10.13 9.31 0.83
CA GLN A 82 -10.19 10.34 -0.22
C GLN A 82 -10.90 11.61 0.28
N PHE A 83 -12.04 11.44 0.96
CA PHE A 83 -12.75 12.56 1.58
C PHE A 83 -11.87 13.35 2.56
N LEU A 84 -11.03 12.69 3.36
CA LEU A 84 -10.15 13.37 4.31
C LEU A 84 -9.09 14.22 3.62
N SER A 85 -8.55 13.77 2.48
CA SER A 85 -7.63 14.57 1.66
C SER A 85 -8.32 15.85 1.19
N HIS A 86 -9.46 15.70 0.51
CA HIS A 86 -10.25 16.84 0.02
C HIS A 86 -10.67 17.79 1.15
N TRP A 87 -11.00 17.24 2.32
CA TRP A 87 -11.34 18.02 3.50
C TRP A 87 -10.14 18.86 4.00
N ASN A 88 -8.94 18.30 4.03
CA ASN A 88 -7.75 19.05 4.43
C ASN A 88 -7.44 20.16 3.42
N ASP A 89 -7.53 19.86 2.12
CA ASP A 89 -7.34 20.85 1.04
C ASP A 89 -8.37 21.98 1.14
N LEU A 90 -9.64 21.65 1.44
CA LEU A 90 -10.68 22.64 1.70
C LEU A 90 -10.32 23.55 2.88
N ILE A 91 -9.90 22.96 4.01
CA ILE A 91 -9.53 23.74 5.20
C ILE A 91 -8.34 24.66 4.88
N GLU A 92 -7.33 24.17 4.17
CA GLU A 92 -6.18 24.98 3.76
C GLU A 92 -6.60 26.13 2.86
N ARG A 93 -7.31 25.84 1.76
CA ARG A 93 -7.81 26.85 0.81
C ARG A 93 -8.68 27.92 1.49
N VAL A 94 -9.54 27.52 2.43
CA VAL A 94 -10.44 28.45 3.13
C VAL A 94 -9.70 29.26 4.18
N SER A 95 -8.73 28.68 4.89
CA SER A 95 -7.95 29.40 5.91
C SER A 95 -7.13 30.57 5.35
N GLN A 96 -6.89 30.57 4.03
CA GLN A 96 -6.21 31.65 3.31
C GLN A 96 -7.17 32.73 2.77
N ARG A 97 -8.49 32.62 3.01
CA ARG A 97 -9.52 33.53 2.49
C ARG A 97 -10.24 34.30 3.60
N ASP A 98 -10.46 35.59 3.38
CA ASP A 98 -11.35 36.47 4.18
C ASP A 98 -12.73 36.64 3.52
N ALA A 99 -13.30 35.55 3.00
CA ALA A 99 -14.61 35.55 2.32
C ALA A 99 -15.59 34.57 2.99
N PRO A 100 -16.90 34.87 2.98
CA PRO A 100 -17.92 33.92 3.39
C PRO A 100 -17.85 32.63 2.58
N VAL A 101 -18.00 31.48 3.25
CA VAL A 101 -18.00 30.15 2.61
C VAL A 101 -19.38 29.53 2.71
N ARG A 102 -19.88 29.00 1.59
CA ARG A 102 -21.16 28.30 1.48
C ARG A 102 -20.92 26.83 1.20
N ILE A 103 -21.32 25.96 2.12
CA ILE A 103 -21.17 24.50 1.98
C ILE A 103 -22.55 23.85 1.96
N ALA A 104 -22.78 22.98 0.97
CA ALA A 104 -23.92 22.08 0.94
C ALA A 104 -23.54 20.69 1.44
N VAL A 105 -24.43 20.06 2.21
CA VAL A 105 -24.36 18.64 2.55
C VAL A 105 -25.60 17.95 1.99
N VAL A 106 -25.43 17.15 0.95
CA VAL A 106 -26.52 16.48 0.24
C VAL A 106 -26.78 15.10 0.87
N GLY A 107 -27.92 14.95 1.53
CA GLY A 107 -28.38 13.70 2.15
C GLY A 107 -28.84 13.86 3.60
N GLY A 108 -30.15 13.78 3.85
CA GLY A 108 -30.75 13.91 5.20
C GLY A 108 -30.65 12.70 6.11
N GLY A 109 -29.78 11.74 5.80
CA GLY A 109 -29.53 10.56 6.64
C GLY A 109 -28.65 10.84 7.86
N ALA A 110 -28.39 9.81 8.67
CA ALA A 110 -27.55 9.93 9.87
C ALA A 110 -26.14 10.48 9.56
N GLY A 111 -25.52 10.03 8.46
CA GLY A 111 -24.21 10.49 8.03
C GLY A 111 -24.18 11.97 7.66
N GLY A 112 -25.15 12.48 6.89
CA GLY A 112 -25.20 13.88 6.49
C GLY A 112 -25.48 14.82 7.68
N VAL A 113 -26.35 14.40 8.60
CA VAL A 113 -26.60 15.13 9.85
C VAL A 113 -25.35 15.20 10.73
N GLU A 114 -24.67 14.06 10.94
CA GLU A 114 -23.44 14.02 11.74
C GLU A 114 -22.32 14.84 11.10
N LEU A 115 -22.14 14.73 9.78
CA LEU A 115 -21.13 15.46 9.03
C LEU A 115 -21.36 16.96 9.09
N SER A 116 -22.60 17.43 8.88
CA SER A 116 -22.94 18.85 8.95
C SER A 116 -22.52 19.46 10.30
N LEU A 117 -22.84 18.76 11.40
CA LEU A 117 -22.47 19.23 12.74
C LEU A 117 -20.95 19.15 12.98
N ALA A 118 -20.26 18.18 12.39
CA ALA A 118 -18.81 18.07 12.47
C ALA A 118 -18.08 19.17 11.68
N VAL A 119 -18.57 19.50 10.48
CA VAL A 119 -18.07 20.61 9.63
C VAL A 119 -18.25 21.93 10.36
N HIS A 120 -19.46 22.21 10.85
CA HIS A 120 -19.72 23.41 11.64
C HIS A 120 -18.76 23.54 12.83
N GLN A 121 -18.55 22.44 13.58
CA GLN A 121 -17.62 22.45 14.71
C GLN A 121 -16.18 22.73 14.28
N ALA A 122 -15.73 22.13 13.17
CA ALA A 122 -14.38 22.30 12.68
C ALA A 122 -14.10 23.76 12.27
N PHE A 123 -15.03 24.39 11.56
CA PHE A 123 -14.96 25.82 11.21
C PHE A 123 -14.93 26.70 12.45
N ALA A 124 -15.85 26.48 13.40
CA ALA A 124 -15.90 27.25 14.64
C ALA A 124 -14.59 27.16 15.47
N GLN A 125 -13.86 26.04 15.38
CA GLN A 125 -12.60 25.84 16.11
C GLN A 125 -11.38 26.37 15.37
N ARG A 126 -11.30 26.14 14.05
CA ARG A 126 -10.10 26.42 13.26
C ARG A 126 -10.13 27.79 12.61
N MET A 127 -11.32 28.29 12.28
CA MET A 127 -11.53 29.49 11.48
C MET A 127 -12.71 30.30 12.05
N PRO A 128 -12.63 30.75 13.32
CA PRO A 128 -13.76 31.38 14.01
C PRO A 128 -14.20 32.72 13.39
N GLN A 129 -13.33 33.35 12.58
CA GLN A 129 -13.62 34.62 11.91
C GLN A 129 -14.21 34.44 10.51
N THR A 130 -14.15 33.24 9.93
CA THR A 130 -14.66 32.97 8.57
C THR A 130 -16.17 32.72 8.61
N PRO A 131 -17.01 33.57 7.97
CA PRO A 131 -18.45 33.33 7.97
C PRO A 131 -18.82 32.06 7.19
N LEU A 132 -19.50 31.12 7.84
CA LEU A 132 -19.95 29.87 7.24
C LEU A 132 -21.47 29.85 7.06
N THR A 133 -21.93 29.64 5.83
CA THR A 133 -23.31 29.24 5.53
C THR A 133 -23.32 27.74 5.25
N LEU A 134 -23.92 26.95 6.14
CA LEU A 134 -24.01 25.50 5.98
C LEU A 134 -25.46 25.09 5.76
N GLU A 135 -25.71 24.37 4.66
CA GLU A 135 -27.05 23.94 4.26
C GLU A 135 -27.08 22.41 4.09
N LEU A 136 -28.02 21.73 4.75
CA LEU A 136 -28.30 20.31 4.54
C LEU A 136 -29.49 20.17 3.59
N LEU A 137 -29.28 19.49 2.46
CA LEU A 137 -30.29 19.26 1.44
C LEU A 137 -30.84 17.83 1.56
N THR A 138 -32.16 17.69 1.61
CA THR A 138 -32.83 16.38 1.61
C THR A 138 -34.05 16.38 0.71
N GLY A 139 -34.19 15.34 -0.11
CA GLY A 139 -35.37 15.11 -0.95
C GLY A 139 -36.59 14.58 -0.19
N GLU A 140 -36.46 14.38 1.12
CA GLU A 140 -37.52 13.89 2.01
C GLU A 140 -38.22 15.05 2.74
N ASP A 141 -39.35 14.76 3.39
CA ASP A 141 -40.14 15.74 4.16
C ASP A 141 -39.46 16.22 5.46
N ASP A 142 -38.56 15.42 6.05
CA ASP A 142 -37.77 15.79 7.23
C ASP A 142 -36.40 15.06 7.17
N ILE A 143 -35.48 15.43 8.05
CA ILE A 143 -34.22 14.68 8.25
C ILE A 143 -34.46 13.43 9.07
N LEU A 144 -33.57 12.43 8.92
CA LEU A 144 -33.58 11.20 9.73
C LEU A 144 -34.92 10.45 9.69
N THR A 145 -35.57 10.36 8.53
CA THR A 145 -36.88 9.70 8.35
C THR A 145 -36.91 8.22 8.77
N SER A 146 -35.73 7.57 8.85
CA SER A 146 -35.57 6.21 9.35
C SER A 146 -35.49 6.09 10.89
N LEU A 147 -35.45 7.22 11.60
CA LEU A 147 -35.41 7.30 13.06
C LEU A 147 -36.71 7.90 13.62
N PRO A 148 -36.96 7.81 14.95
CA PRO A 148 -38.13 8.43 15.56
C PRO A 148 -38.20 9.94 15.28
N ALA A 149 -39.41 10.46 15.04
CA ALA A 149 -39.65 11.89 14.85
C ALA A 149 -39.12 12.77 16.01
N SER A 150 -39.02 12.21 17.22
CA SER A 150 -38.41 12.87 18.36
C SER A 150 -36.90 13.13 18.19
N ALA A 151 -36.18 12.26 17.47
CA ALA A 151 -34.78 12.47 17.12
C ALA A 151 -34.61 13.59 16.10
N ALA A 152 -35.40 13.57 15.01
CA ALA A 152 -35.42 14.64 14.01
C ALA A 152 -35.70 16.02 14.65
N ARG A 153 -36.69 16.10 15.55
CA ARG A 153 -37.01 17.33 16.31
C ARG A 153 -35.83 17.86 17.11
N ARG A 154 -35.05 16.99 17.78
CA ARG A 154 -33.84 17.39 18.53
C ARG A 154 -32.77 17.93 17.59
N PHE A 155 -32.54 17.28 16.45
CA PHE A 155 -31.58 17.76 15.47
C PHE A 155 -32.00 19.08 14.82
N ARG A 156 -33.29 19.29 14.50
CA ARG A 156 -33.79 20.59 14.03
C ARG A 156 -33.54 21.71 15.04
N ARG A 157 -33.79 21.45 16.33
CA ARG A 157 -33.46 22.39 17.42
C ARG A 157 -31.96 22.72 17.45
N LEU A 158 -31.09 21.71 17.32
CA LEU A 158 -29.64 21.89 17.34
C LEU A 158 -29.12 22.63 16.09
N PHE A 159 -29.67 22.34 14.91
CA PHE A 159 -29.35 23.02 13.66
C PHE A 159 -29.74 24.49 13.73
N GLY A 160 -30.98 24.78 14.17
CA GLY A 160 -31.45 26.15 14.34
C GLY A 160 -30.62 26.95 15.35
N ALA A 161 -30.22 26.33 16.46
CA ALA A 161 -29.34 26.97 17.46
C ALA A 161 -27.92 27.28 16.94
N ARG A 162 -27.52 26.67 15.83
CA ARG A 162 -26.19 26.82 15.20
C ARG A 162 -26.24 27.51 13.83
N GLY A 163 -27.41 28.02 13.44
CA GLY A 163 -27.58 28.65 12.13
C GLY A 163 -27.38 27.70 10.94
N ILE A 164 -27.47 26.38 11.14
CA ILE A 164 -27.38 25.40 10.04
C ILE A 164 -28.77 25.29 9.40
N ILE A 165 -28.85 25.49 8.10
CA ILE A 165 -30.11 25.51 7.35
C ILE A 165 -30.46 24.09 6.91
N ILE A 166 -31.73 23.71 7.03
CA ILE A 166 -32.24 22.43 6.52
C ILE A 166 -33.21 22.74 5.37
N ARG A 167 -32.91 22.26 4.17
CA ARG A 167 -33.82 22.30 3.02
C ARG A 167 -34.44 20.93 2.79
N THR A 168 -35.71 20.82 3.13
CA THR A 168 -36.54 19.63 2.91
C THR A 168 -37.19 19.68 1.53
N LYS A 169 -37.59 18.52 0.99
CA LYS A 169 -38.18 18.41 -0.35
C LYS A 169 -37.29 18.96 -1.48
N THR A 170 -35.99 19.09 -1.22
CA THR A 170 -34.99 19.54 -2.19
C THR A 170 -34.23 18.31 -2.68
N ARG A 171 -34.81 17.62 -3.66
CA ARG A 171 -34.14 16.49 -4.32
C ARG A 171 -33.23 17.04 -5.41
N VAL A 172 -31.93 16.81 -5.30
CA VAL A 172 -30.96 17.23 -6.32
C VAL A 172 -31.21 16.43 -7.60
N ALA A 173 -31.43 17.13 -8.71
CA ALA A 173 -31.64 16.57 -10.03
C ALA A 173 -30.36 16.61 -10.88
N GLU A 174 -29.55 17.66 -10.74
CA GLU A 174 -28.30 17.86 -11.47
C GLU A 174 -27.29 18.63 -10.61
N VAL A 175 -26.00 18.41 -10.85
CA VAL A 175 -24.91 19.19 -10.27
C VAL A 175 -24.04 19.77 -11.38
N ALA A 176 -23.74 21.06 -11.29
CA ALA A 176 -22.79 21.74 -12.16
C ALA A 176 -21.69 22.40 -11.30
N PRO A 177 -20.59 22.90 -11.90
CA PRO A 177 -19.52 23.53 -11.13
C PRO A 177 -20.05 24.62 -10.19
N GLY A 178 -19.88 24.41 -8.88
CA GLY A 178 -20.30 25.34 -7.82
C GLY A 178 -21.81 25.51 -7.63
N ARG A 179 -22.66 24.66 -8.21
CA ARG A 179 -24.12 24.75 -8.03
C ARG A 179 -24.84 23.41 -8.10
N VAL A 180 -25.98 23.32 -7.42
CA VAL A 180 -26.93 22.22 -7.52
C VAL A 180 -28.25 22.72 -8.09
N VAL A 181 -28.89 21.90 -8.92
CA VAL A 181 -30.23 22.13 -9.45
C VAL A 181 -31.15 21.08 -8.84
N ASP A 182 -32.24 21.51 -8.23
CA ASP A 182 -33.22 20.60 -7.65
C ASP A 182 -34.32 20.19 -8.64
N THR A 183 -35.16 19.21 -8.26
CA THR A 183 -36.25 18.72 -9.11
C THR A 183 -37.35 19.75 -9.41
N SER A 184 -37.38 20.88 -8.71
CA SER A 184 -38.29 21.99 -9.01
C SER A 184 -37.70 23.00 -10.00
N GLY A 185 -36.41 22.88 -10.31
CA GLY A 185 -35.65 23.78 -11.18
C GLY A 185 -34.95 24.91 -10.43
N ASP A 186 -34.97 24.91 -9.09
CA ASP A 186 -34.27 25.92 -8.30
C ASP A 186 -32.76 25.67 -8.33
N GLU A 187 -31.99 26.72 -8.63
CA GLU A 187 -30.53 26.69 -8.62
C GLU A 187 -29.97 27.24 -7.30
N LEU A 188 -29.08 26.47 -6.66
CA LEU A 188 -28.45 26.83 -5.40
C LEU A 188 -26.92 26.78 -5.57
N ALA A 189 -26.27 27.94 -5.37
CA ALA A 189 -24.82 28.08 -5.48
C ALA A 189 -24.09 27.78 -4.15
N TYR A 190 -22.98 27.05 -4.24
CA TYR A 190 -22.14 26.63 -3.12
C TYR A 190 -20.65 26.63 -3.51
N ASP A 191 -19.78 26.93 -2.57
CA ASP A 191 -18.32 26.81 -2.75
C ASP A 191 -17.89 25.34 -2.69
N GLU A 192 -18.60 24.53 -1.89
CA GLU A 192 -18.30 23.11 -1.71
C GLU A 192 -19.58 22.29 -1.54
N ILE A 193 -19.64 21.11 -2.19
CA ILE A 193 -20.80 20.23 -2.17
C ILE A 193 -20.38 18.86 -1.64
N LEU A 194 -20.73 18.56 -0.38
CA LEU A 194 -20.44 17.29 0.26
C LEU A 194 -21.56 16.28 -0.01
N TRP A 195 -21.21 15.15 -0.63
CA TRP A 195 -22.18 14.17 -1.12
C TRP A 195 -22.30 12.97 -0.17
N VAL A 196 -23.46 12.86 0.50
CA VAL A 196 -23.76 11.87 1.56
C VAL A 196 -25.08 11.13 1.26
N THR A 197 -25.30 10.81 -0.01
CA THR A 197 -26.53 10.19 -0.49
C THR A 197 -26.59 8.69 -0.18
N GLN A 198 -27.60 8.01 -0.74
CA GLN A 198 -27.77 6.57 -0.59
C GLN A 198 -26.53 5.80 -1.05
N ALA A 199 -26.39 4.60 -0.50
CA ALA A 199 -25.36 3.64 -0.88
C ALA A 199 -25.71 2.99 -2.22
N SER A 200 -24.73 2.94 -3.12
CA SER A 200 -24.73 2.09 -4.32
C SER A 200 -23.76 0.92 -4.13
N PRO A 201 -23.95 -0.19 -4.86
CA PRO A 201 -22.92 -1.22 -5.01
C PRO A 201 -21.77 -0.71 -5.91
N PRO A 202 -20.56 -1.28 -5.77
CA PRO A 202 -19.50 -1.08 -6.76
C PRO A 202 -19.94 -1.53 -8.17
N ASP A 203 -19.52 -0.80 -9.21
CA ASP A 203 -19.98 -1.06 -10.58
C ASP A 203 -19.49 -2.39 -11.17
N TRP A 204 -18.30 -2.85 -10.76
CA TRP A 204 -17.71 -4.11 -11.23
C TRP A 204 -18.58 -5.34 -10.92
N LEU A 205 -19.49 -5.25 -9.94
CA LEU A 205 -20.41 -6.35 -9.61
C LEU A 205 -21.36 -6.70 -10.76
N LYS A 206 -21.71 -5.74 -11.61
CA LYS A 206 -22.64 -5.95 -12.74
C LYS A 206 -22.11 -6.97 -13.74
N GLY A 207 -20.78 -7.07 -13.88
CA GLY A 207 -20.10 -8.02 -14.77
C GLY A 207 -19.69 -9.32 -14.10
N ALA A 208 -19.85 -9.47 -12.78
CA ALA A 208 -19.26 -10.58 -12.02
C ALA A 208 -20.01 -11.92 -12.13
N GLY A 209 -21.12 -11.99 -12.87
CA GLY A 209 -21.94 -13.20 -13.01
C GLY A 209 -22.69 -13.65 -11.74
N ILE A 210 -22.54 -12.93 -10.62
CA ILE A 210 -23.20 -13.26 -9.34
C ILE A 210 -24.61 -12.67 -9.32
N GLU A 211 -25.61 -13.43 -8.85
CA GLU A 211 -26.98 -12.93 -8.66
C GLU A 211 -27.02 -11.73 -7.69
N LEU A 212 -27.55 -10.61 -8.19
CA LEU A 212 -27.71 -9.35 -7.46
C LEU A 212 -29.19 -9.07 -7.15
N ASP A 213 -29.46 -8.23 -6.14
CA ASP A 213 -30.80 -7.66 -5.93
C ASP A 213 -31.12 -6.57 -6.97
N ASP A 214 -32.36 -6.08 -6.98
CA ASP A 214 -32.83 -5.05 -7.93
C ASP A 214 -32.04 -3.72 -7.87
N ARG A 215 -31.21 -3.54 -6.83
CA ARG A 215 -30.35 -2.36 -6.64
C ARG A 215 -28.88 -2.67 -6.92
N GLY A 216 -28.55 -3.89 -7.35
CA GLY A 216 -27.21 -4.34 -7.72
C GLY A 216 -26.34 -4.82 -6.56
N PHE A 217 -26.89 -5.07 -5.36
CA PHE A 217 -26.12 -5.66 -4.25
C PHE A 217 -26.10 -7.19 -4.33
N VAL A 218 -25.02 -7.82 -3.88
CA VAL A 218 -24.89 -9.29 -3.88
C VAL A 218 -26.01 -9.92 -3.06
N LEU A 219 -26.83 -10.78 -3.68
CA LEU A 219 -27.93 -11.44 -3.00
C LEU A 219 -27.41 -12.67 -2.25
N VAL A 220 -27.62 -12.70 -0.93
CA VAL A 220 -27.13 -13.78 -0.06
C VAL A 220 -28.26 -14.46 0.73
N ASN A 221 -28.05 -15.75 1.02
CA ASN A 221 -28.94 -16.55 1.85
C ASN A 221 -28.65 -16.35 3.36
N ASP A 222 -29.31 -17.15 4.22
CA ASP A 222 -29.16 -17.08 5.68
C ASP A 222 -27.79 -17.54 6.19
N TYR A 223 -26.88 -17.96 5.30
CA TYR A 223 -25.51 -18.35 5.62
C TYR A 223 -24.49 -17.27 5.22
N LEU A 224 -24.95 -16.13 4.68
CA LEU A 224 -24.13 -15.10 4.02
C LEU A 224 -23.43 -15.60 2.74
N GLN A 225 -23.91 -16.72 2.20
CA GLN A 225 -23.45 -17.30 0.96
C GLN A 225 -24.27 -16.74 -0.20
N SER A 226 -23.63 -16.49 -1.34
CA SER A 226 -24.29 -16.15 -2.58
C SER A 226 -25.36 -17.19 -2.91
N VAL A 227 -26.50 -16.72 -3.39
CA VAL A 227 -27.62 -17.57 -3.80
C VAL A 227 -27.39 -18.29 -5.13
N SER A 228 -26.43 -17.80 -5.91
CA SER A 228 -26.07 -18.34 -7.23
C SER A 228 -24.81 -19.21 -7.20
N HIS A 229 -23.84 -18.90 -6.31
CA HIS A 229 -22.53 -19.54 -6.30
C HIS A 229 -22.15 -20.02 -4.89
N PRO A 230 -21.97 -21.34 -4.66
CA PRO A 230 -21.74 -21.88 -3.32
C PRO A 230 -20.36 -21.54 -2.74
N ASN A 231 -19.39 -21.15 -3.57
CA ASN A 231 -18.05 -20.76 -3.13
C ASN A 231 -17.90 -19.26 -2.87
N VAL A 232 -18.94 -18.48 -3.12
CA VAL A 232 -18.93 -17.02 -2.96
C VAL A 232 -19.75 -16.64 -1.74
N PHE A 233 -19.18 -15.82 -0.86
CA PHE A 233 -19.82 -15.24 0.31
C PHE A 233 -19.76 -13.71 0.23
N ALA A 234 -20.71 -13.02 0.87
CA ALA A 234 -20.66 -11.57 0.95
C ALA A 234 -21.24 -11.07 2.28
N ALA A 235 -20.62 -10.03 2.84
CA ALA A 235 -21.09 -9.38 4.06
C ALA A 235 -20.86 -7.86 4.06
N GLY A 236 -21.52 -7.17 4.97
CA GLY A 236 -21.51 -5.72 5.03
C GLY A 236 -22.44 -5.07 4.02
N ASP A 237 -22.15 -3.82 3.67
CA ASP A 237 -23.05 -3.01 2.85
C ASP A 237 -23.19 -3.54 1.41
N VAL A 238 -22.21 -4.31 0.92
CA VAL A 238 -22.23 -4.91 -0.42
C VAL A 238 -23.27 -6.03 -0.57
N ALA A 239 -23.74 -6.61 0.54
CA ALA A 239 -24.61 -7.78 0.55
C ALA A 239 -26.06 -7.45 0.96
N SER A 240 -27.02 -8.14 0.34
CA SER A 240 -28.45 -8.08 0.65
C SER A 240 -28.95 -9.46 1.05
N MET A 241 -29.39 -9.62 2.31
CA MET A 241 -29.93 -10.90 2.79
C MET A 241 -31.38 -11.10 2.33
N ARG A 242 -31.64 -12.13 1.51
CA ARG A 242 -32.95 -12.40 0.90
C ARG A 242 -34.10 -12.48 1.91
N ASN A 243 -33.94 -13.25 2.99
CA ASN A 243 -35.00 -13.46 3.99
C ASN A 243 -35.04 -12.39 5.09
N HIS A 244 -34.00 -11.56 5.19
CA HIS A 244 -33.78 -10.66 6.30
C HIS A 244 -33.24 -9.29 5.85
N PRO A 245 -33.97 -8.51 5.03
CA PRO A 245 -33.50 -7.23 4.54
C PRO A 245 -33.20 -6.27 5.71
N ARG A 246 -32.04 -5.62 5.66
CA ARG A 246 -31.58 -4.64 6.65
C ARG A 246 -31.05 -3.39 5.95
N PRO A 247 -31.19 -2.21 6.57
CA PRO A 247 -30.56 -1.02 6.04
C PRO A 247 -29.04 -1.19 6.04
N LYS A 248 -28.38 -0.59 5.06
CA LYS A 248 -26.92 -0.59 4.92
C LYS A 248 -26.34 0.28 6.04
N ALA A 249 -25.77 -0.35 7.05
CA ALA A 249 -25.28 0.30 8.26
C ALA A 249 -24.19 -0.52 8.94
N GLY A 250 -23.15 0.15 9.43
CA GLY A 250 -21.96 -0.49 10.01
C GLY A 250 -22.24 -1.47 11.16
N VAL A 251 -23.32 -1.26 11.94
CA VAL A 251 -23.71 -2.18 13.02
C VAL A 251 -24.09 -3.57 12.50
N PHE A 252 -24.68 -3.67 11.31
CA PHE A 252 -24.99 -4.95 10.69
C PHE A 252 -23.74 -5.60 10.09
N ALA A 253 -22.90 -4.81 9.41
CA ALA A 253 -21.64 -5.27 8.84
C ALA A 253 -20.74 -5.92 9.91
N VAL A 254 -20.50 -5.22 11.03
CA VAL A 254 -19.67 -5.75 12.14
C VAL A 254 -20.25 -7.04 12.72
N ARG A 255 -21.58 -7.20 12.73
CA ARG A 255 -22.25 -8.39 13.27
C ARG A 255 -22.34 -9.54 12.29
N GLN A 256 -22.09 -9.31 11.00
CA GLN A 256 -21.97 -10.34 9.99
C GLN A 256 -20.56 -10.98 9.97
N GLY A 257 -19.53 -10.32 10.52
CA GLY A 257 -18.17 -10.85 10.58
C GLY A 257 -18.06 -12.24 11.23
N PRO A 258 -18.44 -12.42 12.51
CA PRO A 258 -18.33 -13.72 13.18
C PRO A 258 -19.07 -14.89 12.48
N PRO A 259 -20.35 -14.76 12.06
CA PRO A 259 -21.01 -15.85 11.33
C PRO A 259 -20.39 -16.10 9.95
N LEU A 260 -19.91 -15.06 9.25
CA LEU A 260 -19.18 -15.20 8.00
C LEU A 260 -17.91 -16.03 8.19
N THR A 261 -17.03 -15.64 9.14
CA THR A 261 -15.79 -16.38 9.43
C THR A 261 -16.05 -17.84 9.76
N ARG A 262 -17.09 -18.12 10.56
CA ARG A 262 -17.48 -19.49 10.90
C ARG A 262 -17.90 -20.30 9.66
N ASN A 263 -18.67 -19.69 8.76
CA ASN A 263 -19.16 -20.37 7.56
C ASN A 263 -18.07 -20.51 6.49
N LEU A 264 -17.12 -19.56 6.37
CA LEU A 264 -15.94 -19.71 5.51
C LEU A 264 -15.07 -20.89 5.96
N ARG A 265 -14.78 -21.00 7.26
CA ARG A 265 -14.03 -22.15 7.81
C ARG A 265 -14.75 -23.47 7.56
N ARG A 266 -16.07 -23.50 7.75
CA ARG A 266 -16.89 -24.69 7.47
C ARG A 266 -16.93 -25.03 5.99
N ARG A 267 -16.98 -24.04 5.10
CA ARG A 267 -16.92 -24.27 3.64
C ARG A 267 -15.58 -24.89 3.25
N ALA A 268 -14.48 -24.36 3.78
CA ALA A 268 -13.14 -24.89 3.57
C ALA A 268 -13.02 -26.33 4.10
N SER A 269 -13.54 -26.61 5.29
CA SER A 269 -13.51 -27.95 5.89
C SER A 269 -14.67 -28.86 5.46
N SER A 270 -15.35 -28.56 4.35
CA SER A 270 -16.50 -29.31 3.82
C SER A 270 -17.60 -29.66 4.85
N SER A 271 -17.74 -28.82 5.87
CA SER A 271 -18.69 -28.99 6.98
C SER A 271 -20.01 -28.23 6.74
N PRO A 272 -21.15 -28.68 7.28
CA PRO A 272 -22.44 -28.00 7.07
C PRO A 272 -22.44 -26.55 7.56
N LEU A 273 -22.95 -25.62 6.76
CA LEU A 273 -23.02 -24.20 7.11
C LEU A 273 -24.02 -23.92 8.25
N VAL A 274 -23.82 -22.83 9.00
CA VAL A 274 -24.71 -22.43 10.10
C VAL A 274 -25.49 -21.16 9.76
N ARG A 275 -26.81 -21.21 9.97
CA ARG A 275 -27.70 -20.09 9.75
C ARG A 275 -27.37 -18.89 10.65
N TYR A 276 -27.55 -17.71 10.11
CA TYR A 276 -27.41 -16.42 10.76
C TYR A 276 -28.69 -15.62 10.60
N ARG A 277 -29.21 -15.08 11.72
CA ARG A 277 -30.37 -14.19 11.73
C ARG A 277 -29.96 -12.83 12.29
N PRO A 278 -29.95 -11.76 11.48
CA PRO A 278 -29.58 -10.43 11.97
C PRO A 278 -30.67 -9.86 12.88
N GLN A 279 -30.25 -9.15 13.93
CA GLN A 279 -31.15 -8.37 14.78
C GLN A 279 -31.98 -7.37 13.95
N SER A 280 -33.15 -6.98 14.44
CA SER A 280 -34.01 -5.99 13.76
C SER A 280 -33.86 -4.56 14.30
N ARG A 281 -33.32 -4.40 15.51
CA ARG A 281 -33.23 -3.10 16.20
C ARG A 281 -31.84 -2.90 16.77
N PHE A 282 -31.33 -1.68 16.70
CA PHE A 282 -30.05 -1.29 17.30
C PHE A 282 -30.14 0.12 17.89
N LEU A 283 -29.17 0.45 18.74
CA LEU A 283 -29.00 1.79 19.28
C LEU A 283 -28.22 2.63 18.28
N THR A 284 -28.78 3.78 17.88
CA THR A 284 -28.11 4.76 17.03
C THR A 284 -27.62 5.91 17.90
N LEU A 285 -26.34 6.27 17.78
CA LEU A 285 -25.71 7.38 18.49
C LEU A 285 -25.11 8.32 17.43
N ILE A 286 -25.68 9.51 17.27
CA ILE A 286 -25.23 10.51 16.29
C ILE A 286 -24.56 11.65 17.06
N SER A 287 -23.28 11.90 16.77
CA SER A 287 -22.53 12.99 17.38
C SER A 287 -23.02 14.34 16.88
N THR A 288 -22.93 15.36 17.74
CA THR A 288 -23.24 16.75 17.40
C THR A 288 -21.98 17.58 17.21
N GLY A 289 -20.81 16.96 17.03
CA GLY A 289 -19.54 17.66 16.80
C GLY A 289 -18.89 18.24 18.07
N ASP A 290 -19.65 18.68 19.07
CA ASP A 290 -19.17 19.37 20.29
C ASP A 290 -19.10 18.46 21.53
N ARG A 291 -18.75 17.18 21.34
CA ARG A 291 -18.75 16.14 22.38
C ARG A 291 -20.11 15.96 23.08
N TYR A 292 -21.16 16.11 22.30
CA TYR A 292 -22.54 15.85 22.65
C TYR A 292 -23.14 14.91 21.57
N ALA A 293 -24.21 14.20 21.90
CA ALA A 293 -24.81 13.23 20.99
C ALA A 293 -26.30 13.03 21.26
N VAL A 294 -27.02 12.62 20.22
CA VAL A 294 -28.41 12.15 20.31
C VAL A 294 -28.41 10.63 20.18
N ALA A 295 -29.05 9.98 21.14
CA ALA A 295 -29.26 8.53 21.17
C ALA A 295 -30.70 8.21 20.74
N ALA A 296 -30.87 7.28 19.81
CA ALA A 296 -32.17 6.81 19.35
C ALA A 296 -32.24 5.28 19.32
N ARG A 297 -33.32 4.71 19.87
CA ARG A 297 -33.60 3.27 19.81
C ARG A 297 -35.10 3.03 19.79
N GLY A 298 -35.59 2.40 18.72
CA GLY A 298 -37.00 2.06 18.64
C GLY A 298 -37.86 3.30 18.47
N ARG A 299 -38.70 3.62 19.47
CA ARG A 299 -39.53 4.86 19.50
C ARG A 299 -38.97 5.94 20.43
N TRP A 300 -37.85 5.67 21.08
CA TRP A 300 -37.28 6.53 22.11
C TRP A 300 -36.08 7.29 21.57
N SER A 301 -35.94 8.55 21.97
CA SER A 301 -34.73 9.35 21.74
C SER A 301 -34.39 10.23 22.94
N THR A 302 -33.12 10.30 23.27
CA THR A 302 -32.57 11.15 24.32
C THR A 302 -31.27 11.79 23.84
N GLU A 303 -30.74 12.76 24.58
CA GLU A 303 -29.55 13.50 24.17
C GLU A 303 -28.73 13.92 25.40
N GLY A 304 -27.42 14.09 25.21
CA GLY A 304 -26.55 14.45 26.32
C GLY A 304 -25.07 14.24 26.04
N ARG A 305 -24.22 14.87 26.86
CA ARG A 305 -22.77 14.58 26.90
C ARG A 305 -22.51 13.13 27.33
N TRP A 306 -23.38 12.56 28.16
CA TRP A 306 -23.28 11.15 28.57
C TRP A 306 -23.46 10.21 27.37
N ALA A 307 -24.35 10.54 26.42
CA ALA A 307 -24.55 9.75 25.21
C ALA A 307 -23.32 9.81 24.30
N TRP A 308 -22.66 10.96 24.21
CA TRP A 308 -21.40 11.09 23.49
C TRP A 308 -20.26 10.30 24.16
N ARG A 309 -20.12 10.39 25.49
CA ARG A 309 -19.14 9.60 26.24
C ARG A 309 -19.34 8.11 26.00
N TRP A 310 -20.59 7.67 25.95
CA TRP A 310 -20.94 6.29 25.65
C TRP A 310 -20.57 5.90 24.21
N LYS A 311 -20.92 6.72 23.20
CA LYS A 311 -20.49 6.53 21.81
C LYS A 311 -18.97 6.42 21.70
N ASN A 312 -18.26 7.41 22.25
CA ASN A 312 -16.81 7.45 22.23
C ASN A 312 -16.18 6.21 22.91
N TRP A 313 -16.76 5.74 24.02
CA TRP A 313 -16.30 4.50 24.66
C TRP A 313 -16.53 3.26 23.78
N ILE A 314 -17.70 3.13 23.14
CA ILE A 314 -17.99 2.01 22.22
C ILE A 314 -17.01 2.02 21.04
N ASP A 315 -16.85 3.18 20.40
CA ASP A 315 -16.02 3.33 19.20
C ASP A 315 -14.54 3.09 19.53
N LYS A 316 -14.02 3.69 20.61
CA LYS A 316 -12.63 3.45 21.06
C LYS A 316 -12.39 1.98 21.43
N ARG A 317 -13.32 1.36 22.17
CA ARG A 317 -13.22 -0.06 22.53
C ARG A 317 -13.23 -0.96 21.29
N PHE A 318 -13.97 -0.59 20.25
CA PHE A 318 -13.95 -1.31 18.99
C PHE A 318 -12.58 -1.16 18.29
N MET A 319 -12.07 0.06 18.16
CA MET A 319 -10.77 0.33 17.52
C MET A 319 -9.60 -0.31 18.26
N GLN A 320 -9.61 -0.31 19.60
CA GLN A 320 -8.57 -0.95 20.42
C GLN A 320 -8.37 -2.42 20.07
N ARG A 321 -9.43 -3.15 19.67
CA ARG A 321 -9.32 -4.56 19.28
C ARG A 321 -8.48 -4.80 18.02
N PHE A 322 -8.24 -3.76 17.22
CA PHE A 322 -7.47 -3.82 15.99
C PHE A 322 -6.16 -3.03 16.07
N GLN A 323 -5.94 -2.27 17.15
CA GLN A 323 -4.72 -1.50 17.40
C GLN A 323 -3.84 -2.16 18.46
N GLU A 324 -4.44 -2.74 19.49
CA GLU A 324 -3.77 -3.47 20.56
C GLU A 324 -3.95 -4.97 20.31
N LEU A 325 -3.17 -5.50 19.36
CA LEU A 325 -3.18 -6.91 19.03
C LEU A 325 -2.46 -7.70 20.15
N PRO A 326 -3.07 -8.77 20.68
CA PRO A 326 -2.42 -9.56 21.73
C PRO A 326 -1.14 -10.20 21.17
N SER A 327 -0.12 -10.40 22.02
CA SER A 327 1.00 -11.24 21.65
C SER A 327 0.46 -12.64 21.37
N MET A 328 0.65 -13.16 20.15
CA MET A 328 0.39 -14.57 19.92
C MET A 328 1.39 -15.35 20.75
N GLU A 329 0.90 -16.22 21.64
CA GLU A 329 1.72 -17.37 22.04
C GLU A 329 2.07 -18.09 20.73
N ALA A 330 3.33 -18.45 20.54
CA ALA A 330 3.73 -19.24 19.39
C ALA A 330 2.77 -20.43 19.32
N SER A 331 1.91 -20.44 18.30
CA SER A 331 1.03 -21.57 18.11
C SER A 331 1.92 -22.81 18.08
N PRO A 332 1.57 -23.89 18.81
CA PRO A 332 2.22 -25.16 18.56
C PRO A 332 2.17 -25.42 17.05
N SER A 333 3.23 -26.02 16.52
CA SER A 333 3.36 -26.42 15.11
C SER A 333 2.00 -26.82 14.56
N PRO A 334 1.58 -26.31 13.38
CA PRO A 334 0.22 -26.44 12.91
C PRO A 334 -0.23 -27.90 13.06
N GLU A 335 -1.26 -28.14 13.87
CA GLU A 335 -1.96 -29.41 13.77
C GLU A 335 -2.38 -29.57 12.31
N PRO A 336 -2.23 -30.77 11.73
CA PRO A 336 -2.50 -30.99 10.32
C PRO A 336 -3.89 -30.45 9.99
N SER A 337 -3.92 -29.57 8.99
CA SER A 337 -5.16 -28.99 8.52
C SER A 337 -6.16 -30.10 8.18
N PRO A 338 -7.44 -30.01 8.57
CA PRO A 338 -8.46 -30.94 8.10
C PRO A 338 -8.74 -30.80 6.59
N LEU A 339 -8.09 -29.83 5.92
CA LEU A 339 -7.88 -29.84 4.47
C LEU A 339 -6.80 -30.89 4.12
N HIS A 340 -7.08 -32.15 4.39
CA HIS A 340 -6.48 -33.22 3.59
C HIS A 340 -7.14 -33.13 2.22
N ASP A 341 -6.47 -32.44 1.31
CA ASP A 341 -6.77 -32.57 -0.11
C ASP A 341 -6.30 -33.98 -0.52
N GLU A 342 -7.21 -34.83 -1.03
CA GLU A 342 -6.82 -36.13 -1.59
C GLU A 342 -5.96 -35.96 -2.86
N SER A 343 -5.83 -34.74 -3.41
CA SER A 343 -4.94 -34.41 -4.52
C SER A 343 -3.59 -33.82 -4.10
N VAL A 344 -3.41 -33.49 -2.81
CA VAL A 344 -2.07 -33.45 -2.21
C VAL A 344 -1.74 -34.90 -1.93
N PRO A 345 -0.71 -35.50 -2.54
CA PRO A 345 -0.31 -36.83 -2.17
C PRO A 345 -0.16 -36.87 -0.66
N GLN A 346 -0.99 -37.67 0.03
CA GLN A 346 -0.57 -38.19 1.31
C GLN A 346 0.79 -38.82 1.00
N ASP A 347 1.85 -38.40 1.68
CA ASP A 347 3.11 -39.13 1.76
C ASP A 347 2.79 -40.51 2.36
N THR A 348 2.18 -41.37 1.55
CA THR A 348 2.30 -42.81 1.66
C THR A 348 3.61 -43.10 0.97
N ASP A 349 4.65 -43.18 1.80
CA ASP A 349 6.09 -43.21 1.48
C ASP A 349 6.60 -41.79 1.18
N ASP A 350 7.51 -41.19 1.95
CA ASP A 350 8.94 -41.56 1.98
C ASP A 350 9.50 -41.97 0.58
N GLU A 351 8.84 -41.56 -0.51
CA GLU A 351 9.43 -41.51 -1.84
C GLU A 351 10.51 -40.44 -1.80
N MET A 352 11.75 -40.91 -1.67
CA MET A 352 12.96 -40.10 -1.75
C MET A 352 12.88 -39.15 -2.96
N ARG A 353 12.52 -37.88 -2.72
CA ARG A 353 12.64 -36.84 -3.75
C ARG A 353 14.13 -36.68 -4.05
N CYS A 354 14.50 -36.93 -5.30
CA CYS A 354 15.89 -36.94 -5.71
C CYS A 354 16.49 -35.52 -5.58
N GLY A 355 17.43 -35.33 -4.65
CA GLY A 355 18.12 -34.04 -4.44
C GLY A 355 19.07 -33.59 -5.58
N GLY A 356 19.06 -34.25 -6.74
CA GLY A 356 19.83 -33.90 -7.94
C GLY A 356 18.97 -33.20 -9.00
N CYS A 357 19.19 -33.52 -10.29
CA CYS A 357 18.33 -33.00 -11.37
C CYS A 357 16.83 -33.33 -11.20
N GLY A 358 16.50 -34.32 -10.37
CA GLY A 358 15.13 -34.68 -10.02
C GLY A 358 14.44 -33.72 -9.05
N ALA A 359 15.14 -32.71 -8.50
CA ALA A 359 14.55 -31.66 -7.66
C ALA A 359 13.98 -30.49 -8.48
N LYS A 360 13.88 -30.62 -9.81
CA LYS A 360 13.24 -29.60 -10.67
C LYS A 360 11.72 -29.69 -10.57
N ILE A 361 11.04 -28.55 -10.77
CA ILE A 361 9.58 -28.58 -10.92
C ILE A 361 9.19 -29.30 -12.23
N PRO A 362 8.00 -29.94 -12.29
CA PRO A 362 7.50 -30.57 -13.50
C PRO A 362 7.44 -29.62 -14.71
N ALA A 363 7.71 -30.14 -15.90
CA ALA A 363 7.83 -29.32 -17.12
C ALA A 363 6.50 -28.64 -17.53
N ASP A 364 5.38 -29.32 -17.31
CA ASP A 364 4.03 -28.79 -17.52
C ASP A 364 3.70 -27.66 -16.54
N THR A 365 4.12 -27.79 -15.28
CA THR A 365 3.97 -26.75 -14.24
C THR A 365 4.78 -25.50 -14.63
N LEU A 366 6.02 -25.68 -15.07
CA LEU A 366 6.86 -24.58 -15.56
C LEU A 366 6.26 -23.93 -16.81
N ALA A 367 5.81 -24.73 -17.79
CA ALA A 367 5.18 -24.23 -19.01
C ALA A 367 3.91 -23.42 -18.70
N ALA A 368 3.09 -23.87 -17.74
CA ALA A 368 1.90 -23.15 -17.30
C ALA A 368 2.23 -21.82 -16.60
N ALA A 369 3.34 -21.73 -15.88
CA ALA A 369 3.80 -20.46 -15.29
C ALA A 369 4.29 -19.48 -16.36
N LEU A 370 4.96 -20.00 -17.40
CA LEU A 370 5.56 -19.19 -18.47
C LEU A 370 4.61 -18.81 -19.61
N SER A 371 3.48 -19.50 -19.78
CA SER A 371 2.60 -19.39 -20.95
C SER A 371 2.22 -17.97 -21.34
N ASP A 372 2.07 -17.10 -20.33
CA ASP A 372 1.59 -15.74 -20.54
C ASP A 372 2.67 -14.69 -20.17
N VAL A 373 3.83 -15.10 -19.64
CA VAL A 373 4.93 -14.16 -19.42
C VAL A 373 5.39 -13.67 -20.78
N ASN A 374 5.40 -12.35 -20.99
CA ASN A 374 5.77 -11.72 -22.26
C ASN A 374 7.11 -10.97 -22.10
N PRO A 375 8.27 -11.64 -22.28
CA PRO A 375 9.57 -10.99 -22.23
C PRO A 375 9.73 -9.89 -23.28
N VAL A 376 10.65 -8.97 -23.01
CA VAL A 376 11.11 -7.99 -24.00
C VAL A 376 11.75 -8.73 -25.18
N ALA A 377 11.26 -8.49 -26.39
CA ALA A 377 11.85 -9.03 -27.61
C ALA A 377 13.10 -8.22 -28.01
N ARG A 378 14.20 -8.91 -28.32
CA ARG A 378 15.44 -8.29 -28.79
C ARG A 378 16.10 -9.12 -29.88
N GLU A 379 16.69 -8.44 -30.87
CA GLU A 379 17.33 -9.09 -32.03
C GLU A 379 18.68 -9.74 -31.71
N ASP A 380 19.35 -9.28 -30.65
CA ASP A 380 20.64 -9.80 -30.18
C ASP A 380 20.50 -11.10 -29.37
N VAL A 381 19.29 -11.49 -28.99
CA VAL A 381 18.98 -12.78 -28.36
C VAL A 381 18.72 -13.81 -29.46
N ILE A 382 19.73 -14.63 -29.74
CA ILE A 382 19.71 -15.66 -30.79
C ILE A 382 18.91 -16.90 -30.32
N VAL A 383 19.10 -17.26 -29.05
CA VAL A 383 18.39 -18.38 -28.38
C VAL A 383 17.93 -17.89 -27.02
N GLY A 384 16.66 -18.13 -26.68
CA GLY A 384 16.04 -17.66 -25.44
C GLY A 384 14.64 -18.26 -25.26
N LEU A 385 13.74 -17.59 -24.53
CA LEU A 385 12.40 -18.13 -24.25
C LEU A 385 11.51 -18.35 -25.50
N HIS A 386 11.73 -17.63 -26.59
CA HIS A 386 10.97 -17.78 -27.84
C HIS A 386 11.41 -19.01 -28.66
N ALA A 387 12.62 -19.51 -28.42
CA ALA A 387 13.18 -20.72 -29.02
C ALA A 387 14.01 -21.45 -27.95
N PRO A 388 13.34 -22.10 -26.96
CA PRO A 388 14.03 -22.67 -25.81
C PRO A 388 15.01 -23.78 -26.21
N ASP A 389 16.22 -23.73 -25.67
CA ASP A 389 17.29 -24.72 -25.83
C ASP A 389 18.05 -24.85 -24.50
N ASP A 390 19.13 -25.64 -24.45
CA ASP A 390 19.92 -25.90 -23.23
C ASP A 390 20.58 -24.64 -22.63
N ALA A 391 20.78 -23.59 -23.43
CA ALA A 391 21.35 -22.32 -23.01
C ALA A 391 20.79 -21.15 -23.83
N ALA A 392 20.75 -19.96 -23.20
CA ALA A 392 20.52 -18.73 -23.93
C ALA A 392 21.80 -18.29 -24.67
N VAL A 393 21.64 -17.77 -25.89
CA VAL A 393 22.75 -17.30 -26.73
C VAL A 393 22.48 -15.84 -27.08
N VAL A 394 23.43 -14.96 -26.75
CA VAL A 394 23.31 -13.51 -26.92
C VAL A 394 24.54 -12.98 -27.65
N ALA A 395 24.32 -12.18 -28.70
CA ALA A 395 25.39 -11.50 -29.42
C ALA A 395 25.88 -10.27 -28.64
N VAL A 396 27.21 -10.13 -28.48
CA VAL A 396 27.81 -8.95 -27.85
C VAL A 396 28.41 -8.05 -28.93
N PRO A 397 28.00 -6.76 -29.02
CA PRO A 397 28.56 -5.83 -29.98
C PRO A 397 30.06 -5.59 -29.80
N GLU A 398 30.77 -5.28 -30.89
CA GLU A 398 32.18 -4.90 -30.85
C GLU A 398 32.40 -3.67 -29.95
N ASN A 399 33.51 -3.66 -29.20
CA ASN A 399 33.93 -2.59 -28.28
C ASN A 399 33.05 -2.34 -27.03
N LYS A 400 32.05 -3.19 -26.76
CA LYS A 400 31.34 -3.20 -25.48
C LYS A 400 32.02 -4.12 -24.47
N LEU A 401 31.89 -3.77 -23.19
CA LEU A 401 32.18 -4.66 -22.07
C LEU A 401 30.87 -5.27 -21.58
N THR A 402 30.93 -6.55 -21.20
CA THR A 402 29.82 -7.23 -20.52
C THR A 402 29.97 -7.06 -19.00
N VAL A 403 28.91 -6.62 -18.36
CA VAL A 403 28.75 -6.60 -16.90
C VAL A 403 27.82 -7.74 -16.53
N LEU A 404 28.18 -8.49 -15.49
CA LEU A 404 27.42 -9.64 -15.00
C LEU A 404 27.19 -9.46 -13.51
N SER A 405 25.94 -9.58 -13.06
CA SER A 405 25.63 -9.67 -11.63
C SER A 405 24.62 -10.79 -11.37
N VAL A 406 24.59 -11.29 -10.15
CA VAL A 406 23.58 -12.21 -9.65
C VAL A 406 23.26 -11.85 -8.22
N ASP A 407 21.97 -11.68 -7.95
CA ASP A 407 21.49 -11.47 -6.58
C ASP A 407 20.07 -12.02 -6.42
N GLY A 408 19.55 -11.99 -5.19
CA GLY A 408 18.15 -12.20 -4.91
C GLY A 408 17.89 -12.51 -3.45
N PHE A 409 16.66 -12.96 -3.19
CA PHE A 409 16.12 -12.93 -1.84
C PHE A 409 15.23 -14.13 -1.53
N ARG A 410 15.08 -14.38 -0.23
CA ARG A 410 13.85 -14.93 0.33
C ARG A 410 12.76 -13.85 0.37
N PRO A 411 11.47 -14.19 0.26
CA PRO A 411 10.38 -13.23 0.37
C PRO A 411 10.49 -12.38 1.64
N MET A 412 10.51 -11.06 1.45
CA MET A 412 10.41 -10.07 2.53
C MET A 412 8.99 -9.52 2.67
N ILE A 413 8.15 -9.72 1.65
CA ILE A 413 6.73 -9.37 1.62
C ILE A 413 5.91 -10.55 1.12
N ASP A 414 4.63 -10.57 1.48
CA ASP A 414 3.74 -11.70 1.18
C ASP A 414 3.17 -11.69 -0.25
N ASP A 415 3.28 -10.54 -0.94
CA ASP A 415 2.78 -10.35 -2.29
C ASP A 415 3.84 -10.80 -3.32
N PRO A 416 3.60 -11.88 -4.08
CA PRO A 416 4.61 -12.46 -4.97
C PRO A 416 4.89 -11.56 -6.18
N TYR A 417 3.89 -10.81 -6.63
CA TYR A 417 4.03 -9.89 -7.75
C TYR A 417 4.96 -8.73 -7.39
N LEU A 418 4.70 -8.07 -6.26
CA LEU A 418 5.58 -6.99 -5.79
C LEU A 418 6.96 -7.54 -5.40
N PHE A 419 7.04 -8.73 -4.81
CA PHE A 419 8.31 -9.38 -4.48
C PHE A 419 9.16 -9.62 -5.73
N GLY A 420 8.56 -10.12 -6.81
CA GLY A 420 9.23 -10.31 -8.09
C GLY A 420 9.76 -9.00 -8.67
N GLN A 421 8.96 -7.94 -8.63
CA GLN A 421 9.35 -6.62 -9.12
C GLN A 421 10.51 -6.01 -8.31
N ILE A 422 10.44 -6.07 -6.97
CA ILE A 422 11.50 -5.58 -6.07
C ILE A 422 12.80 -6.37 -6.31
N THR A 423 12.71 -7.70 -6.43
CA THR A 423 13.87 -8.56 -6.66
C THR A 423 14.54 -8.24 -8.00
N ALA A 424 13.76 -8.06 -9.06
CA ALA A 424 14.29 -7.66 -10.37
C ALA A 424 14.96 -6.28 -10.32
N ASN A 425 14.34 -5.28 -9.71
CA ASN A 425 14.94 -3.96 -9.53
C ASN A 425 16.25 -4.02 -8.73
N HIS A 426 16.30 -4.85 -7.69
CA HIS A 426 17.51 -5.06 -6.91
C HIS A 426 18.63 -5.65 -7.76
N CYS A 427 18.36 -6.73 -8.51
CA CYS A 427 19.36 -7.38 -9.35
C CYS A 427 19.84 -6.46 -10.51
N LEU A 428 18.96 -5.60 -11.03
CA LEU A 428 19.30 -4.59 -12.02
C LEU A 428 20.17 -3.46 -11.44
N SER A 429 20.09 -3.22 -10.14
CA SER A 429 20.77 -2.12 -9.45
C SER A 429 22.29 -2.18 -9.62
N ASP A 430 22.90 -3.37 -9.52
CA ASP A 430 24.34 -3.55 -9.78
C ASP A 430 24.74 -3.12 -11.19
N ILE A 431 23.93 -3.46 -12.19
CA ILE A 431 24.18 -3.09 -13.58
C ILE A 431 24.12 -1.56 -13.74
N PHE A 432 23.12 -0.94 -13.12
CA PHE A 432 22.96 0.52 -13.12
C PHE A 432 24.07 1.24 -12.33
N ALA A 433 24.54 0.68 -11.21
CA ALA A 433 25.64 1.22 -10.43
C ALA A 433 26.96 1.26 -11.22
N MET A 434 27.15 0.30 -12.13
CA MET A 434 28.28 0.30 -13.08
C MET A 434 28.07 1.25 -14.28
N GLY A 435 26.88 1.87 -14.38
CA GLY A 435 26.46 2.74 -15.47
C GLY A 435 26.02 2.02 -16.74
N ALA A 436 26.00 0.69 -16.70
CA ALA A 436 25.72 -0.19 -17.83
C ALA A 436 24.24 -0.23 -18.18
N GLU A 437 23.97 -0.60 -19.43
CA GLU A 437 22.62 -0.83 -19.93
C GLU A 437 22.27 -2.31 -19.75
N PRO A 438 21.25 -2.67 -18.95
CA PRO A 438 20.79 -4.04 -18.84
C PRO A 438 20.36 -4.63 -20.19
N GLN A 439 20.68 -5.90 -20.43
CA GLN A 439 20.38 -6.58 -21.69
C GLN A 439 19.50 -7.80 -21.47
N THR A 440 19.95 -8.75 -20.64
CA THR A 440 19.25 -10.01 -20.41
C THR A 440 19.24 -10.41 -18.95
N ALA A 441 18.25 -11.22 -18.57
CA ALA A 441 18.11 -11.82 -17.27
C ALA A 441 17.83 -13.33 -17.37
N LEU A 442 18.35 -14.09 -16.42
CA LEU A 442 18.02 -15.49 -16.16
C LEU A 442 17.40 -15.61 -14.76
N ALA A 443 16.21 -16.19 -14.67
CA ALA A 443 15.55 -16.43 -13.39
C ALA A 443 16.15 -17.64 -12.67
N ILE A 444 16.36 -17.54 -11.36
CA ILE A 444 16.71 -18.65 -10.48
C ILE A 444 15.67 -18.68 -9.38
N ALA A 445 14.77 -19.65 -9.40
CA ALA A 445 13.65 -19.75 -8.48
C ALA A 445 13.68 -21.07 -7.70
N VAL A 446 13.52 -20.97 -6.38
CA VAL A 446 13.32 -22.14 -5.50
C VAL A 446 11.89 -22.06 -4.99
N MET A 447 11.08 -23.07 -5.32
CA MET A 447 9.68 -23.16 -4.91
C MET A 447 9.52 -24.14 -3.75
N PRO A 448 8.72 -23.82 -2.72
CA PRO A 448 8.29 -24.82 -1.76
C PRO A 448 7.50 -25.93 -2.43
N VAL A 449 7.48 -27.10 -1.79
CA VAL A 449 6.67 -28.23 -2.27
C VAL A 449 5.19 -27.91 -2.06
N TRP A 450 4.52 -27.52 -3.14
CA TRP A 450 3.09 -27.18 -3.18
C TRP A 450 2.40 -27.93 -4.34
N PRO A 451 1.05 -27.96 -4.35
CA PRO A 451 0.30 -28.39 -5.53
C PRO A 451 0.76 -27.66 -6.81
N ALA A 452 0.69 -28.36 -7.95
CA ALA A 452 1.23 -27.87 -9.22
C ALA A 452 0.58 -26.56 -9.68
N ASP A 453 -0.74 -26.43 -9.50
CA ASP A 453 -1.50 -25.22 -9.82
C ASP A 453 -1.06 -24.02 -8.98
N LYS A 454 -0.89 -24.21 -7.66
CA LYS A 454 -0.42 -23.16 -6.74
C LYS A 454 1.03 -22.79 -7.00
N THR A 455 1.88 -23.77 -7.32
CA THR A 455 3.28 -23.54 -7.71
C THR A 455 3.37 -22.72 -8.98
N ALA A 456 2.59 -23.07 -10.01
CA ALA A 456 2.54 -22.35 -11.27
C ALA A 456 2.01 -20.92 -11.08
N ASP A 457 0.97 -20.73 -10.26
CA ASP A 457 0.40 -19.40 -9.99
C ASP A 457 1.39 -18.50 -9.24
N GLU A 458 2.03 -19.01 -8.18
CA GLU A 458 3.02 -18.23 -7.43
C GLU A 458 4.21 -17.83 -8.32
N LEU A 459 4.77 -18.78 -9.09
CA LEU A 459 5.87 -18.52 -10.01
C LEU A 459 5.46 -17.51 -11.09
N ARG A 460 4.25 -17.63 -11.65
CA ARG A 460 3.71 -16.70 -12.64
C ARG A 460 3.60 -15.29 -12.06
N GLN A 461 3.08 -15.12 -10.85
CA GLN A 461 2.98 -13.81 -10.20
C GLN A 461 4.36 -13.17 -10.02
N MET A 462 5.33 -13.93 -9.50
CA MET A 462 6.71 -13.44 -9.32
C MET A 462 7.35 -13.02 -10.65
N LEU A 463 7.25 -13.85 -11.69
CA LEU A 463 7.83 -13.53 -13.00
C LEU A 463 7.11 -12.37 -13.69
N ARG A 464 5.78 -12.25 -13.54
CA ARG A 464 5.03 -11.08 -14.03
C ARG A 464 5.43 -9.79 -13.35
N GLY A 465 5.68 -9.84 -12.04
CA GLY A 465 6.22 -8.71 -11.28
C GLY A 465 7.60 -8.29 -11.77
N ALA A 466 8.51 -9.26 -11.88
CA ALA A 466 9.85 -9.04 -12.41
C ALA A 466 9.82 -8.48 -13.84
N GLN A 467 8.90 -8.96 -14.67
CA GLN A 467 8.73 -8.50 -16.05
C GLN A 467 8.40 -7.00 -16.12
N VAL A 468 7.75 -6.40 -15.13
CA VAL A 468 7.52 -4.95 -15.13
C VAL A 468 8.84 -4.19 -15.10
N ALA A 469 9.74 -4.55 -14.18
CA ALA A 469 11.07 -3.93 -14.06
C ALA A 469 11.94 -4.22 -15.30
N PHE A 470 11.84 -5.42 -15.86
CA PHE A 470 12.56 -5.78 -17.10
C PHE A 470 12.05 -5.03 -18.32
N THR A 471 10.73 -4.87 -18.47
CA THR A 471 10.15 -4.08 -19.55
C THR A 471 10.55 -2.61 -19.46
N GLU A 472 10.49 -2.01 -18.26
CA GLU A 472 10.92 -0.62 -18.04
C GLU A 472 12.39 -0.39 -18.40
N SER A 473 13.25 -1.38 -18.16
CA SER A 473 14.69 -1.32 -18.43
C SER A 473 15.12 -1.83 -19.80
N GLY A 474 14.20 -2.39 -20.61
CA GLY A 474 14.54 -3.03 -21.89
C GLY A 474 15.31 -4.34 -21.77
N THR A 475 15.21 -5.00 -20.61
CA THR A 475 15.89 -6.27 -20.30
C THR A 475 15.05 -7.46 -20.79
N ALA A 476 15.64 -8.39 -21.53
CA ALA A 476 14.97 -9.62 -21.93
C ALA A 476 15.15 -10.73 -20.88
N LEU A 477 14.06 -11.28 -20.36
CA LEU A 477 14.12 -12.56 -19.65
C LEU A 477 14.33 -13.67 -20.70
N VAL A 478 15.49 -14.33 -20.67
CA VAL A 478 15.90 -15.26 -21.74
C VAL A 478 15.89 -16.73 -21.31
N GLY A 479 15.64 -17.01 -20.04
CA GLY A 479 15.57 -18.37 -19.51
C GLY A 479 15.69 -18.39 -17.99
N GLY A 480 16.03 -19.56 -17.44
CA GLY A 480 16.23 -19.70 -16.01
C GLY A 480 16.31 -21.13 -15.52
N HIS A 481 16.35 -21.29 -14.20
CA HIS A 481 16.29 -22.55 -13.49
C HIS A 481 15.21 -22.47 -12.41
N THR A 482 14.41 -23.52 -12.28
CA THR A 482 13.41 -23.63 -11.21
C THR A 482 13.53 -24.98 -10.54
N SER A 483 13.68 -24.97 -9.23
CA SER A 483 13.82 -26.16 -8.39
C SER A 483 12.90 -26.09 -7.18
N GLU A 484 12.71 -27.23 -6.54
CA GLU A 484 12.01 -27.33 -5.26
C GLU A 484 12.98 -27.13 -4.09
N GLY A 485 12.49 -26.59 -2.98
CA GLY A 485 13.29 -26.40 -1.77
C GLY A 485 12.45 -26.07 -0.54
N ALA A 486 13.10 -25.96 0.63
CA ALA A 486 12.39 -25.73 1.89
C ALA A 486 11.88 -24.28 2.05
N GLU A 487 12.61 -23.30 1.50
CA GLU A 487 12.23 -21.89 1.53
C GLU A 487 12.04 -21.37 0.10
N LEU A 488 10.99 -20.58 -0.11
CA LEU A 488 10.78 -19.83 -1.36
C LEU A 488 11.94 -18.85 -1.54
N SER A 489 12.54 -18.80 -2.73
CA SER A 489 13.49 -17.76 -3.10
C SER A 489 13.42 -17.41 -4.58
N LEU A 490 13.78 -16.18 -4.89
CA LEU A 490 13.86 -15.67 -6.24
C LEU A 490 15.15 -14.86 -6.40
N SER A 491 15.87 -15.16 -7.46
CA SER A 491 17.11 -14.49 -7.85
C SER A 491 17.14 -14.28 -9.35
N PHE A 492 17.90 -13.28 -9.79
CA PHE A 492 18.17 -13.07 -11.20
C PHE A 492 19.66 -12.92 -11.45
N SER A 493 20.17 -13.66 -12.43
CA SER A 493 21.44 -13.34 -13.06
C SER A 493 21.17 -12.36 -14.18
N VAL A 494 21.77 -11.17 -14.13
CA VAL A 494 21.53 -10.07 -15.05
C VAL A 494 22.81 -9.73 -15.78
N THR A 495 22.69 -9.49 -17.09
CA THR A 495 23.78 -9.04 -17.93
C THR A 495 23.53 -7.60 -18.39
N GLY A 496 24.61 -6.83 -18.51
CA GLY A 496 24.58 -5.47 -19.04
C GLY A 496 25.72 -5.22 -20.01
N LEU A 497 25.59 -4.17 -20.82
CA LEU A 497 26.62 -3.71 -21.73
C LEU A 497 26.99 -2.25 -21.47
N ILE A 498 28.28 -1.94 -21.64
CA ILE A 498 28.79 -0.58 -21.46
C ILE A 498 30.01 -0.32 -22.34
N ASP A 499 30.14 0.91 -22.81
CA ASP A 499 31.39 1.41 -23.37
C ASP A 499 32.41 1.58 -22.25
N ARG A 500 33.65 1.11 -22.45
CA ARG A 500 34.71 1.12 -21.44
C ARG A 500 34.91 2.49 -20.77
N GLU A 501 34.79 3.56 -21.54
CA GLU A 501 35.02 4.95 -21.11
C GLU A 501 33.90 5.51 -20.24
N ARG A 502 32.73 4.86 -20.24
CA ARG A 502 31.53 5.28 -19.50
C ARG A 502 31.31 4.49 -18.22
N LEU A 503 32.18 3.52 -17.94
CA LEU A 503 32.10 2.65 -16.77
C LEU A 503 32.24 3.47 -15.48
N MET A 504 31.24 3.37 -14.60
CA MET A 504 31.35 3.90 -13.24
C MET A 504 31.91 2.80 -12.33
N THR A 505 32.92 3.13 -11.52
CA THR A 505 33.54 2.17 -10.60
C THR A 505 33.54 2.72 -9.18
N LYS A 506 33.46 1.85 -8.16
CA LYS A 506 33.38 2.31 -6.76
C LYS A 506 34.52 3.25 -6.35
N THR A 507 35.73 3.07 -6.88
CA THR A 507 36.98 3.69 -6.41
C THR A 507 37.41 4.96 -7.17
N SER A 508 36.57 5.48 -8.06
CA SER A 508 36.91 6.64 -8.91
C SER A 508 36.43 7.99 -8.37
N LEU A 509 36.20 8.09 -7.05
CA LEU A 509 35.87 9.36 -6.38
C LEU A 509 37.01 10.37 -6.50
N ARG A 510 36.68 11.67 -6.53
CA ARG A 510 37.65 12.76 -6.56
C ARG A 510 37.43 13.72 -5.40
N GLU A 511 38.52 14.33 -4.96
CA GLU A 511 38.45 15.41 -3.96
C GLU A 511 37.53 16.53 -4.46
N GLY A 512 36.60 16.95 -3.60
CA GLY A 512 35.62 18.00 -3.92
C GLY A 512 34.35 17.49 -4.60
N ASP A 513 34.24 16.21 -4.93
CA ASP A 513 32.97 15.64 -5.40
C ASP A 513 31.89 15.77 -4.32
N ALA A 514 30.68 16.16 -4.72
CA ALA A 514 29.50 16.09 -3.90
C ALA A 514 29.02 14.63 -3.82
N LEU A 515 28.70 14.16 -2.62
CA LEU A 515 28.14 12.82 -2.40
C LEU A 515 26.63 12.89 -2.50
N ILE A 516 26.07 12.16 -3.46
CA ILE A 516 24.65 12.11 -3.76
C ILE A 516 24.09 10.76 -3.35
N LEU A 517 22.95 10.77 -2.66
CA LEU A 517 22.13 9.59 -2.44
C LEU A 517 20.79 9.74 -3.16
N THR A 518 20.40 8.76 -3.97
CA THR A 518 19.23 8.90 -4.86
C THR A 518 17.92 8.40 -4.26
N LYS A 519 17.96 7.66 -3.14
CA LYS A 519 16.78 7.20 -2.42
C LYS A 519 16.95 7.34 -0.90
N ALA A 520 15.84 7.43 -0.20
CA ALA A 520 15.83 7.46 1.25
C ALA A 520 16.32 6.16 1.90
N LEU A 521 16.89 6.28 3.10
CA LEU A 521 17.30 5.16 3.95
C LEU A 521 16.16 4.70 4.86
N GLY A 522 16.23 3.43 5.28
CA GLY A 522 15.40 2.89 6.36
C GLY A 522 14.62 1.62 6.02
N THR A 523 14.80 1.04 4.82
CA THR A 523 14.02 -0.14 4.43
C THR A 523 14.28 -1.33 5.35
N GLY A 524 15.51 -1.51 5.84
CA GLY A 524 15.87 -2.62 6.72
C GLY A 524 15.16 -2.55 8.07
N ALA A 525 15.12 -1.36 8.67
CA ALA A 525 14.40 -1.10 9.92
C ALA A 525 12.89 -1.30 9.74
N LEU A 526 12.31 -0.77 8.66
CA LEU A 526 10.87 -0.87 8.40
C LEU A 526 10.43 -2.31 8.11
N LEU A 527 11.21 -3.09 7.35
CA LEU A 527 10.94 -4.52 7.13
C LEU A 527 11.07 -5.30 8.45
N ALA A 528 12.08 -5.01 9.27
CA ALA A 528 12.22 -5.64 10.58
C ALA A 528 11.03 -5.34 11.52
N ALA A 529 10.44 -4.14 11.44
CA ALA A 529 9.23 -3.79 12.17
C ALA A 529 7.98 -4.44 11.61
N ASP A 530 7.83 -4.51 10.29
CA ASP A 530 6.70 -5.18 9.63
C ASP A 530 6.65 -6.67 9.98
N MET A 531 7.80 -7.36 9.93
CA MET A 531 7.93 -8.77 10.33
C MET A 531 7.56 -9.01 11.80
N ARG A 532 7.57 -7.97 12.65
CA ARG A 532 7.17 -8.02 14.06
C ARG A 532 5.76 -7.45 14.29
N ALA A 533 5.03 -7.11 13.23
CA ALA A 533 3.74 -6.42 13.25
C ALA A 533 3.75 -5.09 14.05
N LYS A 534 4.89 -4.39 14.02
CA LYS A 534 5.11 -3.10 14.72
C LYS A 534 5.22 -1.91 13.77
N ALA A 535 5.32 -2.15 12.46
CA ALA A 535 5.26 -1.07 11.47
C ALA A 535 3.80 -0.65 11.22
N LYS A 536 3.61 0.63 10.90
CA LYS A 536 2.34 1.12 10.33
C LYS A 536 2.30 0.78 8.84
N GLY A 537 1.14 0.43 8.29
CA GLY A 537 0.98 0.06 6.88
C GLY A 537 1.52 1.12 5.94
N ARG A 538 1.23 2.41 6.19
CA ARG A 538 1.77 3.52 5.39
C ARG A 538 3.30 3.60 5.34
N TRP A 539 3.98 3.16 6.39
CA TRP A 539 5.45 3.13 6.42
C TRP A 539 5.97 2.00 5.53
N VAL A 540 5.33 0.84 5.60
CA VAL A 540 5.62 -0.32 4.75
C VAL A 540 5.33 0.02 3.28
N ASP A 541 4.19 0.65 2.98
CA ASP A 541 3.82 1.09 1.63
C ASP A 541 4.87 2.05 1.05
N SER A 542 5.35 3.01 1.85
CA SER A 542 6.42 3.94 1.44
C SER A 542 7.76 3.23 1.20
N ALA A 543 8.11 2.25 2.04
CA ALA A 543 9.30 1.42 1.81
C ALA A 543 9.17 0.58 0.53
N ILE A 544 8.01 -0.04 0.29
CA ILE A 544 7.70 -0.79 -0.93
C ILE A 544 7.82 0.13 -2.15
N ALA A 545 7.22 1.32 -2.13
CA ALA A 545 7.33 2.28 -3.22
C ALA A 545 8.79 2.66 -3.54
N SER A 546 9.61 2.90 -2.50
CA SER A 546 11.05 3.16 -2.66
C SER A 546 11.79 1.97 -3.28
N MET A 547 11.45 0.73 -2.88
CA MET A 547 12.04 -0.49 -3.43
C MET A 547 11.62 -0.79 -4.88
N LEU A 548 10.42 -0.33 -5.27
CA LEU A 548 9.86 -0.46 -6.62
C LEU A 548 10.39 0.60 -7.60
N GLN A 549 10.91 1.72 -7.11
CA GLN A 549 11.53 2.73 -7.97
C GLN A 549 12.82 2.19 -8.59
N SER A 550 12.93 2.16 -9.92
CA SER A 550 14.15 1.70 -10.60
C SER A 550 15.34 2.63 -10.34
N ASN A 551 16.58 2.14 -10.45
CA ASN A 551 17.80 2.97 -10.44
C ASN A 551 18.22 3.42 -11.87
N ALA A 552 17.46 3.05 -12.91
CA ALA A 552 17.80 3.29 -14.31
C ALA A 552 17.98 4.78 -14.67
N ALA A 553 16.99 5.61 -14.32
CA ALA A 553 17.04 7.05 -14.60
C ALA A 553 18.12 7.74 -13.75
N ALA A 554 18.23 7.37 -12.46
CA ALA A 554 19.29 7.83 -11.59
C ALA A 554 20.70 7.57 -12.16
N ALA A 555 20.99 6.34 -12.60
CA ALA A 555 22.29 6.00 -13.18
C ALA A 555 22.57 6.76 -14.48
N ARG A 556 21.55 6.92 -15.33
CA ARG A 556 21.67 7.71 -16.57
C ARG A 556 22.02 9.16 -16.27
N CYS A 557 21.27 9.81 -15.38
CA CYS A 557 21.51 11.18 -14.96
C CYS A 557 22.89 11.34 -14.32
N LEU A 558 23.30 10.44 -13.42
CA LEU A 558 24.62 10.48 -12.79
C LEU A 558 25.75 10.47 -13.83
N ARG A 559 25.70 9.53 -14.77
CA ARG A 559 26.68 9.41 -15.84
C ARG A 559 26.70 10.65 -16.74
N ASP A 560 25.54 11.16 -17.11
CA ASP A 560 25.43 12.33 -18.00
C ASP A 560 25.90 13.63 -17.30
N HIS A 561 25.96 13.64 -15.97
CA HIS A 561 26.49 14.74 -15.15
C HIS A 561 27.92 14.48 -14.62
N GLY A 562 28.60 13.46 -15.15
CA GLY A 562 30.04 13.27 -14.92
C GLY A 562 30.40 12.45 -13.68
N ALA A 563 29.47 11.65 -13.15
CA ALA A 563 29.79 10.68 -12.12
C ALA A 563 30.83 9.67 -12.63
N ALA A 564 31.96 9.59 -11.94
CA ALA A 564 33.00 8.59 -12.21
C ALA A 564 32.92 7.41 -11.23
N ALA A 565 32.41 7.67 -10.02
CA ALA A 565 32.19 6.66 -9.00
C ALA A 565 30.75 6.56 -8.55
N CYS A 566 30.26 5.34 -8.52
CA CYS A 566 28.92 4.99 -8.13
C CYS A 566 28.93 3.58 -7.49
N THR A 567 28.07 3.40 -6.51
CA THR A 567 27.65 2.11 -5.96
C THR A 567 26.16 2.21 -5.66
N ASP A 568 25.47 1.09 -5.52
CA ASP A 568 24.18 1.07 -4.88
C ASP A 568 24.31 0.80 -3.37
N ILE A 569 23.36 1.32 -2.60
CA ILE A 569 23.29 1.10 -1.16
C ILE A 569 22.38 -0.09 -0.90
N THR A 570 22.99 -1.17 -0.41
CA THR A 570 22.32 -2.46 -0.18
C THR A 570 22.62 -3.02 1.22
N GLY A 571 23.08 -4.27 1.33
CA GLY A 571 23.22 -5.01 2.59
C GLY A 571 24.17 -4.39 3.62
N PHE A 572 25.24 -3.71 3.21
CA PHE A 572 26.22 -3.13 4.15
C PHE A 572 25.81 -1.79 4.76
N GLY A 573 24.66 -1.24 4.34
CA GLY A 573 24.22 0.09 4.73
C GLY A 573 25.09 1.20 4.12
N LEU A 574 24.72 2.45 4.38
CA LEU A 574 25.36 3.62 3.77
C LEU A 574 26.86 3.68 4.10
N LEU A 575 27.21 3.51 5.37
CA LEU A 575 28.60 3.68 5.80
C LEU A 575 29.51 2.58 5.29
N GLY A 576 29.01 1.34 5.22
CA GLY A 576 29.76 0.22 4.65
C GLY A 576 30.11 0.47 3.19
N HIS A 577 29.11 0.79 2.37
CA HIS A 577 29.31 1.08 0.95
C HIS A 577 30.16 2.32 0.70
N LEU A 578 29.99 3.40 1.46
CA LEU A 578 30.86 4.59 1.37
C LEU A 578 32.31 4.25 1.74
N SER A 579 32.54 3.41 2.75
CA SER A 579 33.89 2.97 3.10
C SER A 579 34.56 2.15 1.99
N GLU A 580 33.80 1.34 1.23
CA GLU A 580 34.31 0.63 0.05
C GLU A 580 34.69 1.59 -1.08
N MET A 581 33.90 2.66 -1.29
CA MET A 581 34.20 3.66 -2.31
C MET A 581 35.46 4.47 -1.99
N LEU A 582 35.69 4.78 -0.72
CA LEU A 582 36.90 5.47 -0.27
C LEU A 582 38.13 4.54 -0.29
N GLY A 583 37.95 3.25 0.03
CA GLY A 583 39.00 2.24 -0.04
C GLY A 583 40.28 2.62 0.71
N GLU A 584 41.44 2.17 0.23
CA GLU A 584 42.76 2.57 0.74
C GLU A 584 43.29 3.86 0.12
N SER A 585 42.40 4.77 -0.30
CA SER A 585 42.81 6.05 -0.91
C SER A 585 43.19 7.10 0.13
N SER A 586 43.77 8.23 -0.32
CA SER A 586 43.99 9.43 0.50
C SER A 586 42.75 10.34 0.56
N LEU A 587 41.57 9.78 0.26
CA LEU A 587 40.29 10.46 0.28
C LEU A 587 39.52 10.08 1.55
N GLY A 588 38.71 11.02 2.00
CA GLY A 588 37.73 10.87 3.04
C GLY A 588 36.38 11.45 2.63
N ALA A 589 35.42 11.44 3.55
CA ALA A 589 34.10 12.02 3.31
C ALA A 589 33.61 12.83 4.52
N GLY A 590 33.10 14.02 4.27
CA GLY A 590 32.28 14.76 5.24
C GLY A 590 30.81 14.44 4.99
N LEU A 591 30.18 13.71 5.91
CA LEU A 591 28.80 13.26 5.79
C LEU A 591 27.87 14.09 6.68
N VAL A 592 26.88 14.77 6.11
CA VAL A 592 25.92 15.62 6.83
C VAL A 592 24.72 14.78 7.25
N LEU A 593 24.60 14.47 8.54
CA LEU A 593 23.58 13.53 9.03
C LEU A 593 22.15 14.05 8.90
N ASP A 594 21.95 15.37 9.01
CA ASP A 594 20.65 16.02 8.81
C ASP A 594 20.21 16.04 7.34
N ALA A 595 21.14 15.90 6.40
CA ALA A 595 20.86 15.88 4.97
C ALA A 595 20.50 14.47 4.46
N LEU A 596 20.59 13.44 5.31
CA LEU A 596 20.22 12.08 4.94
C LEU A 596 18.72 12.01 4.65
N PRO A 597 18.30 11.55 3.46
CA PRO A 597 16.90 11.27 3.19
C PRO A 597 16.50 10.01 3.96
N VAL A 598 15.39 10.08 4.70
CA VAL A 598 14.93 9.00 5.59
C VAL A 598 13.45 8.70 5.32
N LEU A 599 13.11 7.42 5.20
CA LEU A 599 11.73 6.97 5.07
C LEU A 599 10.93 7.24 6.35
N ASP A 600 9.65 7.62 6.20
CA ASP A 600 8.78 7.85 7.36
C ASP A 600 8.70 6.58 8.23
N GLY A 601 8.78 6.76 9.54
CA GLY A 601 8.80 5.66 10.52
C GLY A 601 10.15 5.00 10.75
N ALA A 602 11.16 5.17 9.89
CA ALA A 602 12.45 4.48 10.05
C ALA A 602 13.19 4.92 11.33
N SER A 603 13.34 6.23 11.56
CA SER A 603 13.96 6.77 12.78
C SER A 603 13.17 6.41 14.05
N ILE A 604 11.84 6.37 13.97
CA ILE A 604 10.97 5.98 15.10
C ILE A 604 11.20 4.51 15.46
N THR A 605 11.21 3.65 14.44
CA THR A 605 11.39 2.20 14.58
C THR A 605 12.74 1.86 15.21
N ILE A 606 13.81 2.51 14.74
CA ILE A 606 15.15 2.39 15.29
C ILE A 606 15.21 2.88 16.74
N ALA A 607 14.58 4.02 17.05
CA ALA A 607 14.54 4.55 18.41
C ALA A 607 13.82 3.62 19.41
N GLU A 608 12.89 2.78 18.92
CA GLU A 608 12.26 1.71 19.69
C GLU A 608 13.12 0.43 19.81
N GLY A 609 14.35 0.45 19.27
CA GLY A 609 15.28 -0.69 19.28
C GLY A 609 14.94 -1.77 18.25
N ILE A 610 14.11 -1.45 17.24
CA ILE A 610 13.78 -2.38 16.17
C ILE A 610 14.72 -2.11 14.99
N VAL A 611 15.71 -2.98 14.83
CA VAL A 611 16.68 -2.95 13.74
C VAL A 611 16.74 -4.30 13.03
N SER A 612 17.25 -4.30 11.81
CA SER A 612 17.59 -5.52 11.07
C SER A 612 18.68 -6.32 11.79
N THR A 613 18.70 -7.64 11.59
CA THR A 613 19.73 -8.53 12.16
C THR A 613 21.14 -8.24 11.65
N LEU A 614 21.28 -7.62 10.48
CA LEU A 614 22.58 -7.23 9.93
C LEU A 614 23.09 -5.90 10.49
N HIS A 615 22.23 -5.11 11.13
CA HIS A 615 22.56 -3.79 11.68
C HIS A 615 23.74 -3.84 12.65
N GLU A 616 23.74 -4.81 13.58
CA GLU A 616 24.82 -4.98 14.55
C GLU A 616 26.18 -5.28 13.89
N LYS A 617 26.18 -6.08 12.81
CA LYS A 617 27.40 -6.37 12.05
C LYS A 617 27.85 -5.15 11.25
N ASN A 618 26.91 -4.43 10.65
CA ASN A 618 27.21 -3.20 9.92
C ASN A 618 27.70 -2.08 10.86
N ALA A 619 27.29 -2.07 12.13
CA ALA A 619 27.78 -1.12 13.13
C ALA A 619 29.32 -1.19 13.31
N LEU A 620 29.98 -2.29 12.92
CA LEU A 620 31.44 -2.38 12.90
C LEU A 620 32.09 -1.39 11.91
N PHE A 621 31.36 -0.90 10.91
CA PHE A 621 31.82 0.17 10.01
C PHE A 621 31.98 1.52 10.73
N SER A 622 31.43 1.69 11.95
CA SER A 622 31.65 2.89 12.77
C SER A 622 33.13 3.20 13.03
N ARG A 623 34.01 2.20 12.93
CA ARG A 623 35.47 2.38 12.99
C ARG A 623 36.01 3.39 11.95
N PHE A 624 35.32 3.57 10.83
CA PHE A 624 35.69 4.53 9.79
C PHE A 624 35.32 5.98 10.11
N LEU A 625 34.56 6.21 11.20
CA LEU A 625 34.18 7.54 11.66
C LEU A 625 35.23 8.16 12.58
N GLU A 626 35.77 9.30 12.18
CA GLU A 626 36.70 10.11 12.99
C GLU A 626 36.08 10.56 14.32
N ASN A 627 34.79 10.91 14.29
CA ASN A 627 34.05 11.46 15.44
C ASN A 627 32.87 10.57 15.88
N ASP A 628 33.04 9.24 15.86
CA ASP A 628 32.02 8.25 16.26
C ASP A 628 31.29 8.59 17.58
N THR A 629 32.04 9.00 18.61
CA THR A 629 31.46 9.30 19.94
C THR A 629 30.47 10.46 19.91
N GLU A 630 30.75 11.49 19.09
CA GLU A 630 29.85 12.63 18.89
C GLU A 630 28.68 12.23 18.00
N ALA A 631 28.97 11.55 16.88
CA ALA A 631 27.98 11.12 15.90
C ALA A 631 26.88 10.25 16.51
N ARG A 632 27.20 9.38 17.48
CA ARG A 632 26.25 8.52 18.21
C ARG A 632 25.10 9.26 18.90
N GLN A 633 25.24 10.56 19.17
CA GLN A 633 24.20 11.38 19.78
C GLN A 633 23.12 11.78 18.78
N HIS A 634 23.40 11.67 17.48
CA HIS A 634 22.49 12.07 16.42
C HIS A 634 21.41 11.02 16.15
N ALA A 635 20.16 11.46 15.94
CA ALA A 635 19.03 10.56 15.71
C ALA A 635 19.20 9.67 14.47
N HIS A 636 19.86 10.18 13.43
CA HIS A 636 20.11 9.44 12.18
C HIS A 636 21.35 8.56 12.19
N TYR A 637 22.18 8.60 13.25
CA TYR A 637 23.40 7.79 13.31
C TYR A 637 23.17 6.30 13.08
N PRO A 638 22.14 5.65 13.67
CA PRO A 638 21.93 4.23 13.43
C PRO A 638 21.51 3.91 11.99
N LEU A 639 20.93 4.85 11.23
CA LEU A 639 20.54 4.63 9.82
C LEU A 639 21.75 4.37 8.91
N LEU A 640 22.94 4.83 9.32
CA LEU A 640 24.18 4.59 8.59
C LEU A 640 24.51 3.10 8.41
N PHE A 641 24.00 2.25 9.30
CA PHE A 641 24.25 0.81 9.35
C PHE A 641 23.05 -0.03 8.93
N ASP A 642 21.91 0.60 8.65
CA ASP A 642 20.71 -0.11 8.26
C ASP A 642 20.89 -0.72 6.85
N PRO A 643 20.74 -2.04 6.68
CA PRO A 643 20.78 -2.66 5.36
C PRO A 643 19.60 -2.15 4.52
N GLN A 644 19.87 -1.81 3.27
CA GLN A 644 18.84 -1.39 2.33
C GLN A 644 18.49 -2.53 1.36
N THR A 645 17.21 -2.78 1.15
CA THR A 645 16.72 -3.66 0.09
C THR A 645 16.35 -2.77 -1.09
N SER A 646 16.83 -3.08 -2.30
CA SER A 646 16.60 -2.25 -3.51
C SER A 646 16.85 -0.74 -3.27
N GLY A 647 17.94 -0.42 -2.57
CA GLY A 647 18.27 0.95 -2.19
C GLY A 647 18.68 1.84 -3.36
N GLY A 648 18.98 3.10 -3.05
CA GLY A 648 19.40 4.08 -4.06
C GLY A 648 20.86 3.92 -4.45
N LEU A 649 21.29 4.73 -5.42
CA LEU A 649 22.68 4.90 -5.79
C LEU A 649 23.34 5.91 -4.86
N LEU A 650 24.58 5.63 -4.48
CA LEU A 650 25.52 6.56 -3.89
C LEU A 650 26.60 6.87 -4.93
N ALA A 651 26.78 8.15 -5.26
CA ALA A 651 27.74 8.57 -6.28
C ALA A 651 28.43 9.88 -5.91
N GLY A 652 29.64 10.06 -6.45
CA GLY A 652 30.35 11.34 -6.45
C GLY A 652 30.14 12.08 -7.76
N ILE A 653 29.67 13.32 -7.70
CA ILE A 653 29.57 14.21 -8.87
C ILE A 653 30.31 15.54 -8.64
N PRO A 654 30.83 16.18 -9.70
CA PRO A 654 31.42 17.51 -9.58
C PRO A 654 30.45 18.52 -8.97
N GLN A 655 30.92 19.31 -8.00
CA GLN A 655 30.10 20.25 -7.23
C GLN A 655 29.32 21.24 -8.10
N ASP A 656 29.88 21.65 -9.25
CA ASP A 656 29.27 22.58 -10.21
C ASP A 656 28.12 21.96 -11.03
N ARG A 657 27.94 20.64 -10.97
CA ARG A 657 26.89 19.90 -11.70
C ARG A 657 25.69 19.50 -10.84
N VAL A 658 25.79 19.68 -9.52
CA VAL A 658 24.78 19.22 -8.54
C VAL A 658 23.38 19.79 -8.83
N GLU A 659 23.27 21.11 -9.04
CA GLU A 659 21.96 21.75 -9.25
C GLU A 659 21.27 21.25 -10.52
N ALA A 660 22.01 21.14 -11.62
CA ALA A 660 21.51 20.60 -12.87
C ALA A 660 21.09 19.12 -12.74
N TYR A 661 21.87 18.33 -12.00
CA TYR A 661 21.56 16.94 -11.71
C TYR A 661 20.27 16.80 -10.90
N LEU A 662 20.12 17.54 -9.79
CA LEU A 662 18.94 17.46 -8.94
C LEU A 662 17.67 17.88 -9.69
N ALA A 663 17.76 18.92 -10.52
CA ALA A 663 16.65 19.34 -11.37
C ALA A 663 16.25 18.24 -12.38
N ALA A 664 17.23 17.68 -13.09
CA ALA A 664 16.99 16.61 -14.07
C ALA A 664 16.42 15.34 -13.43
N LEU A 665 16.90 14.97 -12.25
CA LEU A 665 16.43 13.78 -11.55
C LEU A 665 15.03 13.99 -10.95
N GLY A 666 14.71 15.20 -10.49
CA GLY A 666 13.38 15.57 -10.00
C GLY A 666 12.29 15.35 -11.06
N GLU A 667 12.58 15.61 -12.34
CA GLU A 667 11.65 15.34 -13.45
C GLU A 667 11.33 13.84 -13.63
N HIS A 668 12.17 12.95 -13.09
CA HIS A 668 11.98 11.51 -13.08
C HIS A 668 11.35 10.98 -11.77
N GLY A 669 10.90 11.86 -10.87
CA GLY A 669 10.17 11.49 -9.65
C GLY A 669 11.04 10.95 -8.50
N TYR A 670 12.32 11.29 -8.43
CA TYR A 670 13.17 10.96 -7.28
C TYR A 670 13.13 12.07 -6.22
N ASP A 671 12.00 12.19 -5.54
CA ASP A 671 11.74 13.25 -4.55
C ASP A 671 12.64 13.16 -3.30
N HIS A 672 13.27 12.01 -3.08
CA HIS A 672 14.14 11.75 -1.93
C HIS A 672 15.64 11.85 -2.25
N CYS A 673 16.01 12.34 -3.44
CA CYS A 673 17.42 12.56 -3.76
C CYS A 673 18.01 13.70 -2.94
N SER A 674 19.21 13.50 -2.37
CA SER A 674 19.87 14.50 -1.53
C SER A 674 21.39 14.49 -1.70
N VAL A 675 21.99 15.68 -1.55
CA VAL A 675 23.43 15.84 -1.34
C VAL A 675 23.72 15.56 0.13
N ILE A 676 24.30 14.40 0.42
CA ILE A 676 24.54 13.94 1.79
C ILE A 676 25.91 14.36 2.33
N GLY A 677 26.77 14.93 1.49
CA GLY A 677 28.13 15.24 1.90
C GLY A 677 29.05 15.61 0.77
N ARG A 678 30.35 15.56 1.04
CA ARG A 678 31.41 15.80 0.05
C ARG A 678 32.64 14.94 0.31
N VAL A 679 33.36 14.63 -0.74
CA VAL A 679 34.67 13.97 -0.68
C VAL A 679 35.74 14.99 -0.30
N VAL A 680 36.57 14.64 0.68
CA VAL A 680 37.67 15.47 1.20
C VAL A 680 38.98 14.68 1.16
N ARG A 681 40.10 15.32 1.53
CA ARG A 681 41.34 14.60 1.84
C ARG A 681 41.26 14.01 3.24
N ALA A 682 41.84 12.82 3.40
CA ALA A 682 42.06 12.19 4.69
C ALA A 682 43.51 11.73 4.80
N ASP A 683 44.10 11.93 5.98
CA ASP A 683 45.46 11.49 6.29
C ASP A 683 45.51 10.03 6.77
N ASP A 684 44.37 9.48 7.19
CA ASP A 684 44.21 8.10 7.69
C ASP A 684 43.02 7.44 6.99
N SER A 685 43.27 6.30 6.32
CA SER A 685 42.24 5.51 5.63
C SER A 685 41.30 4.77 6.60
N THR A 686 41.70 4.61 7.87
CA THR A 686 40.88 3.95 8.90
C THR A 686 39.93 4.87 9.64
N HIS A 687 40.13 6.20 9.60
CA HIS A 687 39.23 7.22 10.16
C HIS A 687 38.94 8.30 9.12
N CYS A 688 38.57 7.87 7.92
CA CYS A 688 38.45 8.75 6.76
C CYS A 688 37.08 9.43 6.61
N ILE A 689 36.09 9.10 7.45
CA ILE A 689 34.75 9.68 7.38
C ILE A 689 34.49 10.55 8.60
N ARG A 690 34.02 11.79 8.39
CA ARG A 690 33.60 12.69 9.45
C ARG A 690 32.10 12.93 9.37
N ALA A 691 31.37 12.62 10.43
CA ALA A 691 29.95 12.95 10.53
C ALA A 691 29.80 14.42 10.96
N ILE A 692 29.03 15.19 10.19
CA ILE A 692 28.74 16.61 10.41
C ILE A 692 27.31 16.70 10.93
N CYS A 693 27.17 17.13 12.18
CA CYS A 693 25.89 17.42 12.80
C CYS A 693 25.64 18.93 12.74
N SER A 694 24.43 19.36 12.42
CA SER A 694 24.08 20.78 12.59
C SER A 694 24.02 21.07 14.10
N THR A 695 24.72 22.10 14.56
CA THR A 695 24.68 22.57 15.95
C THR A 695 23.37 23.22 16.32
#